data_AF-A0A7K3YHY7-F1
#
_entry.id   AF-A0A7K3YHY7-F1
#
_cell.length_a   1.000
_cell.length_b   1.000
_cell.length_c   1.000
_cell.angle_alpha   90.00
_cell.angle_beta   90.00
_cell.angle_gamma   90.00
#
_symmetry.space_group_name_H-M   'P 1'
#
loop_
_entity.id
_entity.type
_entity.pdbx_description
1 polymer ?
#
loop_
_entity_poly.entity_id
_entity_poly.type
_entity_poly.pdbx_seq_one_letter_code
_entity_poly.pdbx_strand_id
1 'polypeptide(L)'
;MKVFGIDIIKGSIRSRTRRPVYALARVEDGDIGDVEEVTGFRLQRLLAAEEPDILAVDSLQEIAADQRELYAFLQTLPPATRLVQVTGGERTESLGKVAARYNISFNKFDPYAEALTTARVAALGAGVEVIAFENTTDVVVSRHRSPGRGGWSQNRYARKIHGSVLQKAREVEGRIRGAGLTYDMKETKAFGGYSRAAFRVRAPREMVPVHSSRSADVQVRVTGRELDRIRFEPLSGRPRHLIVGLDPGTTTGIAAVDLDGNLVLLTSSRQMTMSDIVEELYRAGKPLIVASDVHEMPYSVEKIRRAFNAIPYTPKQSLSVEAKYDLTAPFSYTNDHERDALSAALDAHRSLQNKFRNIAKRVGQGYDLDEVRARVLRGQPLDTVLADLQGAPVAKEEERPEAEAEPERPVEDERVMALDGMVKRLRSYVQELQEDLRERDREVERLRQDVRRARSATERRIRRDAELAAKDAAIESLREQLRGERRRSRQLKKRLERMQKVAKLEVSDDHTPLKVLDSLTREAVRALQEGIGISGGDVLYVPKTHGWGRGVVKDLAGTGVRALVVGEGSPDPHLIRIARESDLPLLPADAVGADIQGRTGAALSRIIDEAIAEWEEGQKEFRREKDAERLEYLFKEYRSEREKEVRRGG
;
A
#
# COMPACT_ATOMS: atom_id res chain seq x y z
N MET A 1 -19.05 -3.71 -28.23
CA MET A 1 -18.55 -3.45 -26.87
C MET A 1 -19.71 -3.53 -25.90
N LYS A 2 -19.58 -4.40 -24.90
CA LYS A 2 -20.58 -4.69 -23.88
C LYS A 2 -20.17 -4.08 -22.54
N VAL A 3 -20.97 -3.16 -22.03
CA VAL A 3 -20.69 -2.39 -20.80
C VAL A 3 -21.82 -2.60 -19.81
N PHE A 4 -21.45 -2.99 -18.59
CA PHE A 4 -22.37 -3.08 -17.46
C PHE A 4 -22.13 -1.90 -16.53
N GLY A 5 -23.18 -1.16 -16.18
CA GLY A 5 -23.14 -0.16 -15.12
C GLY A 5 -23.92 -0.64 -13.92
N ILE A 6 -23.39 -0.42 -12.72
CA ILE A 6 -24.08 -0.73 -11.47
C ILE A 6 -24.15 0.45 -10.52
N ASP A 7 -25.15 0.42 -9.64
CA ASP A 7 -25.32 1.31 -8.49
C ASP A 7 -26.09 0.57 -7.38
N ILE A 8 -25.95 0.97 -6.12
CA ILE A 8 -26.64 0.35 -4.97
C ILE A 8 -28.04 0.93 -4.78
N ILE A 9 -29.06 0.09 -4.95
CA ILE A 9 -30.46 0.46 -4.63
C ILE A 9 -30.69 0.47 -3.12
N LYS A 10 -30.23 -0.59 -2.44
CA LYS A 10 -30.49 -0.80 -1.00
C LYS A 10 -29.44 -1.72 -0.38
N GLY A 11 -29.25 -1.58 0.93
CA GLY A 11 -28.25 -2.34 1.68
C GLY A 11 -26.87 -1.69 1.62
N SER A 12 -25.86 -2.40 2.12
CA SER A 12 -24.48 -1.91 2.09
C SER A 12 -23.53 -3.09 2.13
N ILE A 13 -22.39 -2.98 1.44
CA ILE A 13 -21.32 -3.99 1.48
C ILE A 13 -20.76 -4.15 2.89
N ARG A 14 -20.71 -3.06 3.66
CA ARG A 14 -20.25 -3.08 5.04
C ARG A 14 -21.23 -3.76 5.99
N SER A 15 -22.49 -3.94 5.58
CA SER A 15 -23.52 -4.56 6.43
C SER A 15 -23.52 -6.07 6.29
N ARG A 16 -23.26 -6.78 7.40
CA ARG A 16 -23.38 -8.25 7.46
C ARG A 16 -24.82 -8.74 7.34
N THR A 17 -25.79 -7.90 7.70
CA THR A 17 -27.22 -8.27 7.79
C THR A 17 -28.01 -7.84 6.56
N ARG A 18 -27.68 -6.68 5.96
CA ARG A 18 -28.36 -6.16 4.76
C ARG A 18 -27.40 -6.10 3.59
N ARG A 19 -27.27 -7.24 2.90
CA ARG A 19 -26.44 -7.33 1.69
C ARG A 19 -26.94 -6.35 0.61
N PRO A 20 -26.02 -5.81 -0.20
CA PRO A 20 -26.36 -4.86 -1.25
C PRO A 20 -27.19 -5.53 -2.35
N VAL A 21 -28.14 -4.77 -2.85
CA VAL A 21 -28.89 -5.05 -4.07
C VAL A 21 -28.57 -3.93 -5.05
N TYR A 22 -28.21 -4.32 -6.27
CA TYR A 22 -27.69 -3.45 -7.31
C TYR A 22 -28.74 -3.21 -8.39
N ALA A 23 -28.80 -1.99 -8.92
CA ALA A 23 -29.33 -1.75 -10.24
C ALA A 23 -28.24 -2.17 -11.24
N LEU A 24 -28.57 -2.97 -12.24
CA LEU A 24 -27.66 -3.37 -13.30
C LEU A 24 -28.21 -2.89 -14.63
N ALA A 25 -27.50 -1.95 -15.26
CA ALA A 25 -27.77 -1.47 -16.60
C ALA A 25 -26.81 -2.13 -17.60
N ARG A 26 -27.33 -2.48 -18.78
CA ARG A 26 -26.55 -3.04 -19.88
C ARG A 26 -26.54 -2.09 -21.06
N VAL A 27 -25.36 -1.86 -21.62
CA VAL A 27 -25.18 -1.11 -22.86
C VAL A 27 -24.34 -1.96 -23.81
N GLU A 28 -24.87 -2.25 -24.99
CA GLU A 28 -24.18 -3.02 -26.03
C GLU A 28 -24.07 -2.18 -27.29
N ASP A 29 -22.85 -1.86 -27.72
CA ASP A 29 -22.57 -1.10 -28.96
C ASP A 29 -23.32 0.23 -29.09
N GLY A 30 -23.64 0.85 -27.95
CA GLY A 30 -24.38 2.12 -27.87
C GLY A 30 -25.89 1.95 -27.67
N ASP A 31 -26.42 0.75 -27.87
CA ASP A 31 -27.80 0.40 -27.59
C ASP A 31 -28.00 0.18 -26.08
N ILE A 32 -29.01 0.87 -25.55
CA ILE A 32 -29.36 0.82 -24.13
C ILE A 32 -30.32 -0.35 -23.92
N GLY A 33 -29.88 -1.35 -23.15
CA GLY A 33 -30.72 -2.43 -22.68
C GLY A 33 -31.50 -2.08 -21.41
N ASP A 34 -32.29 -3.04 -20.93
CA ASP A 34 -33.07 -2.89 -19.70
C ASP A 34 -32.18 -2.78 -18.44
N VAL A 35 -32.68 -2.03 -17.45
CA VAL A 35 -32.09 -1.96 -16.11
C VAL A 35 -32.85 -2.93 -15.20
N GLU A 36 -32.15 -3.88 -14.59
CA GLU A 36 -32.74 -4.88 -13.69
C GLU A 36 -32.20 -4.79 -12.26
N GLU A 37 -33.03 -5.15 -11.28
CA GLU A 37 -32.61 -5.30 -9.87
C GLU A 37 -31.93 -6.67 -9.68
N VAL A 38 -30.65 -6.66 -9.25
CA VAL A 38 -29.86 -7.88 -9.04
C VAL A 38 -29.21 -7.93 -7.66
N THR A 39 -29.22 -9.11 -7.04
CA THR A 39 -28.41 -9.34 -5.83
C THR A 39 -26.95 -9.51 -6.20
N GLY A 40 -26.01 -9.25 -5.29
CA GLY A 40 -24.58 -9.45 -5.56
C GLY A 40 -24.21 -10.86 -6.07
N PHE A 41 -24.94 -11.91 -5.65
CA PHE A 41 -24.74 -13.27 -6.16
C PHE A 41 -25.24 -13.44 -7.60
N ARG A 42 -26.39 -12.82 -7.93
CA ARG A 42 -26.90 -12.81 -9.32
C ARG A 42 -25.96 -11.99 -10.22
N LEU A 43 -25.47 -10.85 -9.74
CA LEU A 43 -24.48 -10.02 -10.44
C LEU A 43 -23.23 -10.83 -10.79
N GLN A 44 -22.63 -11.56 -9.84
CA GLN A 44 -21.46 -12.41 -10.11
C GLN A 44 -21.74 -13.48 -11.17
N ARG A 45 -22.94 -14.08 -11.16
CA ARG A 45 -23.32 -15.06 -12.18
C ARG A 45 -23.46 -14.43 -13.57
N LEU A 46 -24.05 -13.24 -13.65
CA LEU A 46 -24.22 -12.51 -14.92
C LEU A 46 -22.88 -12.07 -15.47
N LEU A 47 -21.99 -11.52 -14.63
CA LEU A 47 -20.63 -11.17 -15.04
C LEU A 47 -19.85 -12.37 -15.59
N ALA A 48 -19.97 -13.54 -14.95
CA ALA A 48 -19.31 -14.76 -15.41
C ALA A 48 -19.95 -15.41 -16.65
N ALA A 49 -21.24 -15.16 -16.91
CA ALA A 49 -21.96 -15.75 -18.03
C ALA A 49 -21.91 -14.88 -19.30
N GLU A 50 -21.98 -13.56 -19.11
CA GLU A 50 -22.06 -12.59 -20.21
C GLU A 50 -20.71 -11.93 -20.53
N GLU A 51 -19.71 -12.08 -19.65
CA GLU A 51 -18.32 -11.59 -19.80
C GLU A 51 -18.23 -10.18 -20.44
N PRO A 52 -18.80 -9.14 -19.80
CA PRO A 52 -18.78 -7.79 -20.37
C PRO A 52 -17.34 -7.26 -20.50
N ASP A 53 -17.10 -6.41 -21.49
CA ASP A 53 -15.80 -5.75 -21.68
C ASP A 53 -15.47 -4.81 -20.52
N ILE A 54 -16.50 -4.12 -19.99
CA ILE A 54 -16.38 -3.15 -18.91
C ILE A 54 -17.47 -3.38 -17.86
N LEU A 55 -17.07 -3.41 -16.60
CA LEU A 55 -17.94 -3.16 -15.45
C LEU A 55 -17.66 -1.76 -14.92
N ALA A 56 -18.63 -0.86 -15.06
CA ALA A 56 -18.55 0.53 -14.68
C ALA A 56 -19.25 0.78 -13.34
N VAL A 57 -18.60 1.56 -12.48
CA VAL A 57 -19.14 2.04 -11.20
C VAL A 57 -18.91 3.52 -11.01
N ASP A 58 -19.80 4.17 -10.26
CA ASP A 58 -19.58 5.55 -9.84
C ASP A 58 -18.49 5.63 -8.75
N SER A 59 -18.40 4.61 -7.89
CA SER A 59 -17.56 4.57 -6.71
C SER A 59 -17.13 3.14 -6.38
N LEU A 60 -15.84 2.93 -6.10
CA LEU A 60 -15.35 1.60 -5.70
C LEU A 60 -15.94 1.10 -4.38
N GLN A 61 -16.46 2.01 -3.55
CA GLN A 61 -17.12 1.65 -2.29
C GLN A 61 -18.43 0.89 -2.50
N GLU A 62 -18.97 0.89 -3.72
CA GLU A 62 -20.15 0.12 -4.12
C GLU A 62 -19.86 -1.35 -4.37
N ILE A 63 -18.58 -1.70 -4.51
CA ILE A 63 -18.15 -3.08 -4.77
C ILE A 63 -17.34 -3.63 -3.60
N ALA A 64 -16.55 -2.80 -2.93
CA ALA A 64 -15.63 -3.24 -1.88
C ALA A 64 -15.56 -2.25 -0.72
N ALA A 65 -15.56 -2.76 0.51
CA ALA A 65 -15.39 -1.90 1.69
C ALA A 65 -13.94 -1.45 1.90
N ASP A 66 -12.97 -2.28 1.47
CA ASP A 66 -11.53 -2.04 1.59
C ASP A 66 -10.75 -2.57 0.37
N GLN A 67 -9.44 -2.31 0.35
CA GLN A 67 -8.58 -2.75 -0.75
C GLN A 67 -8.53 -4.27 -0.90
N ARG A 68 -8.56 -5.04 0.21
CA ARG A 68 -8.50 -6.52 0.17
C ARG A 68 -9.76 -7.11 -0.46
N GLU A 69 -10.91 -6.58 -0.11
CA GLU A 69 -12.19 -6.94 -0.72
C GLU A 69 -12.21 -6.57 -2.22
N LEU A 70 -11.60 -5.43 -2.60
CA LEU A 70 -11.49 -5.03 -3.99
C LEU A 70 -10.62 -5.99 -4.80
N TYR A 71 -9.45 -6.38 -4.29
CA TYR A 71 -8.62 -7.42 -4.94
C TYR A 71 -9.39 -8.73 -5.08
N ALA A 72 -10.10 -9.16 -4.04
CA ALA A 72 -10.89 -10.38 -4.07
C ALA A 72 -12.00 -10.29 -5.13
N PHE A 73 -12.67 -9.14 -5.25
CA PHE A 73 -13.70 -8.92 -6.26
C PHE A 73 -13.11 -8.94 -7.69
N LEU A 74 -12.05 -8.19 -7.95
CA LEU A 74 -11.36 -8.18 -9.25
C LEU A 74 -10.86 -9.58 -9.64
N GLN A 75 -10.44 -10.39 -8.66
CA GLN A 75 -10.05 -11.78 -8.88
C GLN A 75 -11.23 -12.69 -9.28
N THR A 76 -12.47 -12.33 -8.92
CA THR A 76 -13.69 -13.04 -9.33
C THR A 76 -14.21 -12.63 -10.70
N LEU A 77 -13.83 -11.45 -11.20
CA LEU A 77 -14.22 -11.01 -12.54
C LEU A 77 -13.64 -11.94 -13.63
N PRO A 78 -14.33 -12.03 -14.79
CA PRO A 78 -13.76 -12.63 -15.99
C PRO A 78 -12.43 -11.95 -16.34
N PRO A 79 -11.42 -12.69 -16.85
CA PRO A 79 -10.10 -12.12 -17.12
C PRO A 79 -10.07 -10.92 -18.06
N ALA A 80 -11.01 -10.85 -19.01
CA ALA A 80 -11.09 -9.78 -19.99
C ALA A 80 -11.93 -8.57 -19.53
N THR A 81 -12.72 -8.73 -18.46
CA THR A 81 -13.59 -7.66 -17.95
C THR A 81 -12.79 -6.65 -17.16
N ARG A 82 -12.83 -5.38 -17.60
CA ARG A 82 -12.15 -4.26 -16.93
C ARG A 82 -13.10 -3.57 -15.95
N LEU A 83 -12.62 -3.29 -14.75
CA LEU A 83 -13.35 -2.47 -13.78
C LEU A 83 -13.03 -1.00 -14.03
N VAL A 84 -14.06 -0.18 -14.28
CA VAL A 84 -13.92 1.24 -14.56
C VAL A 84 -14.65 2.07 -13.52
N GLN A 85 -13.96 3.02 -12.91
CA GLN A 85 -14.58 4.06 -12.09
C GLN A 85 -14.82 5.30 -12.95
N VAL A 86 -16.08 5.62 -13.22
CA VAL A 86 -16.44 6.71 -14.16
C VAL A 86 -16.17 8.10 -13.60
N THR A 87 -16.18 8.23 -12.27
CA THR A 87 -15.98 9.50 -11.55
C THR A 87 -14.52 9.93 -11.46
N GLY A 88 -13.57 9.09 -11.88
CA GLY A 88 -12.12 9.38 -11.81
C GLY A 88 -11.38 8.45 -10.85
N GLY A 89 -10.08 8.72 -10.66
CA GLY A 89 -9.17 7.90 -9.84
C GLY A 89 -8.82 8.56 -8.52
N GLU A 90 -7.59 9.07 -8.40
CA GLU A 90 -7.10 9.73 -7.17
C GLU A 90 -7.90 10.98 -6.80
N ARG A 91 -8.40 11.72 -7.81
CA ARG A 91 -9.34 12.82 -7.63
C ARG A 91 -10.65 12.45 -8.31
N THR A 92 -11.72 12.41 -7.54
CA THR A 92 -13.05 12.08 -8.03
C THR A 92 -13.86 13.34 -8.34
N GLU A 93 -14.67 13.27 -9.39
CA GLU A 93 -15.68 14.26 -9.76
C GLU A 93 -17.08 13.63 -9.60
N SER A 94 -18.14 14.43 -9.44
CA SER A 94 -19.49 13.86 -9.39
C SER A 94 -19.89 13.21 -10.72
N LEU A 95 -20.67 12.13 -10.68
CA LEU A 95 -21.23 11.48 -11.88
C LEU A 95 -21.97 12.48 -12.77
N GLY A 96 -22.70 13.43 -12.17
CA GLY A 96 -23.36 14.52 -12.89
C GLY A 96 -22.42 15.38 -13.73
N LYS A 97 -21.21 15.68 -13.23
CA LYS A 97 -20.20 16.46 -13.97
C LYS A 97 -19.65 15.64 -15.14
N VAL A 98 -19.41 14.34 -14.95
CA VAL A 98 -18.93 13.44 -16.00
C VAL A 98 -19.99 13.26 -17.09
N ALA A 99 -21.25 13.02 -16.71
CA ALA A 99 -22.37 12.86 -17.63
C ALA A 99 -22.64 14.13 -18.47
N ALA A 100 -22.49 15.32 -17.85
CA ALA A 100 -22.67 16.59 -18.54
C ALA A 100 -21.72 16.77 -19.73
N ARG A 101 -20.50 16.20 -19.69
CA ARG A 101 -19.56 16.24 -20.82
C ARG A 101 -20.07 15.52 -22.07
N TYR A 102 -20.92 14.52 -21.88
CA TYR A 102 -21.54 13.76 -22.97
C TYR A 102 -22.96 14.23 -23.29
N ASN A 103 -23.34 15.41 -22.76
CA ASN A 103 -24.67 15.98 -22.83
C ASN A 103 -25.77 15.08 -22.23
N ILE A 104 -25.43 14.28 -21.22
CA ILE A 104 -26.36 13.35 -20.56
C ILE A 104 -26.87 13.97 -19.26
N SER A 105 -28.19 14.12 -19.15
CA SER A 105 -28.90 14.51 -17.93
C SER A 105 -29.66 13.34 -17.34
N PHE A 106 -29.63 13.18 -16.02
CA PHE A 106 -30.32 12.11 -15.32
C PHE A 106 -30.76 12.54 -13.91
N ASN A 107 -31.64 11.77 -13.30
CA ASN A 107 -32.05 11.98 -11.92
C ASN A 107 -31.04 11.32 -10.96
N LYS A 108 -30.33 12.13 -10.18
CA LYS A 108 -29.31 11.68 -9.20
C LYS A 108 -29.88 10.99 -7.96
N PHE A 109 -31.20 10.96 -7.82
CA PHE A 109 -31.87 10.29 -6.70
C PHE A 109 -32.47 8.94 -7.10
N ASP A 110 -32.29 8.54 -8.37
CA ASP A 110 -32.79 7.29 -8.90
C ASP A 110 -31.64 6.34 -9.26
N PRO A 111 -31.40 5.29 -8.46
CA PRO A 111 -30.29 4.36 -8.67
C PRO A 111 -30.29 3.67 -10.04
N TYR A 112 -31.48 3.48 -10.63
CA TYR A 112 -31.60 2.89 -11.96
C TYR A 112 -31.06 3.85 -13.03
N ALA A 113 -31.32 5.14 -12.87
CA ALA A 113 -30.82 6.18 -13.76
C ALA A 113 -29.31 6.40 -13.56
N GLU A 114 -28.78 6.27 -12.34
CA GLU A 114 -27.34 6.37 -12.06
C GLU A 114 -26.58 5.19 -12.69
N ALA A 115 -27.04 3.95 -12.47
CA ALA A 115 -26.45 2.75 -13.09
C ALA A 115 -26.43 2.84 -14.62
N LEU A 116 -27.54 3.29 -15.22
CA LEU A 116 -27.63 3.50 -16.67
C LEU A 116 -26.66 4.58 -17.15
N THR A 117 -26.60 5.70 -16.44
CA THR A 117 -25.69 6.80 -16.81
C THR A 117 -24.24 6.37 -16.72
N THR A 118 -23.87 5.65 -15.65
CA THR A 118 -22.55 5.05 -15.45
C THR A 118 -22.16 4.12 -16.59
N ALA A 119 -23.06 3.24 -17.03
CA ALA A 119 -22.83 2.38 -18.20
C ALA A 119 -22.60 3.20 -19.48
N ARG A 120 -23.45 4.20 -19.74
CA ARG A 120 -23.38 5.02 -20.95
C ARG A 120 -22.10 5.85 -21.03
N VAL A 121 -21.70 6.52 -19.95
CA VAL A 121 -20.47 7.34 -19.98
C VAL A 121 -19.23 6.47 -20.12
N ALA A 122 -19.19 5.29 -19.49
CA ALA A 122 -18.11 4.33 -19.67
C ALA A 122 -18.03 3.82 -21.12
N ALA A 123 -19.18 3.55 -21.75
CA ALA A 123 -19.23 3.17 -23.16
C ALA A 123 -18.70 4.25 -24.11
N LEU A 124 -18.77 5.53 -23.71
CA LEU A 124 -18.22 6.67 -24.44
C LEU A 124 -16.73 6.95 -24.12
N GLY A 125 -16.08 6.07 -23.36
CA GLY A 125 -14.66 6.18 -23.02
C GLY A 125 -14.36 7.06 -21.81
N ALA A 126 -15.36 7.37 -20.98
CA ALA A 126 -15.19 8.10 -19.73
C ALA A 126 -14.70 7.20 -18.60
N GLY A 127 -13.95 7.77 -17.66
CA GLY A 127 -13.52 7.10 -16.44
C GLY A 127 -12.08 6.60 -16.48
N VAL A 128 -11.72 5.90 -15.41
CA VAL A 128 -10.40 5.29 -15.23
C VAL A 128 -10.55 3.80 -14.98
N GLU A 129 -9.69 3.00 -15.60
CA GLU A 129 -9.54 1.59 -15.31
C GLU A 129 -8.82 1.40 -13.97
N VAL A 130 -9.34 0.46 -13.17
CA VAL A 130 -8.82 0.13 -11.85
C VAL A 130 -7.88 -1.07 -11.96
N ILE A 131 -6.58 -0.79 -11.97
CA ILE A 131 -5.54 -1.79 -12.16
C ILE A 131 -4.99 -2.21 -10.80
N ALA A 132 -5.24 -3.47 -10.46
CA ALA A 132 -4.86 -4.06 -9.18
C ALA A 132 -3.83 -5.19 -9.31
N PHE A 133 -3.56 -5.69 -10.51
CA PHE A 133 -2.66 -6.81 -10.72
C PHE A 133 -1.43 -6.42 -11.53
N GLU A 134 -0.30 -7.05 -11.22
CA GLU A 134 0.90 -7.00 -12.06
C GLU A 134 0.69 -7.79 -13.36
N ASN A 135 1.56 -7.57 -14.35
CA ASN A 135 1.66 -8.40 -15.56
C ASN A 135 2.29 -9.77 -15.27
N THR A 136 1.93 -10.39 -14.15
CA THR A 136 2.38 -11.70 -13.69
C THR A 136 1.20 -12.45 -13.07
N THR A 137 1.03 -13.71 -13.47
CA THR A 137 -0.04 -14.58 -13.01
C THR A 137 0.55 -15.79 -12.30
N ASP A 138 0.06 -16.07 -11.09
CA ASP A 138 0.39 -17.27 -10.34
C ASP A 138 -0.66 -18.36 -10.61
N VAL A 139 -0.23 -19.49 -11.17
CA VAL A 139 -1.04 -20.69 -11.38
C VAL A 139 -0.62 -21.75 -10.38
N VAL A 140 -1.49 -22.07 -9.42
CA VAL A 140 -1.22 -23.06 -8.37
C VAL A 140 -2.09 -24.29 -8.59
N VAL A 141 -1.44 -25.41 -8.83
CA VAL A 141 -2.05 -26.75 -8.85
C VAL A 141 -1.80 -27.40 -7.50
N SER A 142 -2.87 -27.73 -6.77
CA SER A 142 -2.78 -28.33 -5.44
C SER A 142 -3.81 -29.43 -5.25
N ARG A 143 -3.61 -30.23 -4.20
CA ARG A 143 -4.61 -31.20 -3.74
C ARG A 143 -5.90 -30.49 -3.29
N HIS A 144 -7.05 -30.97 -3.76
CA HIS A 144 -8.36 -30.48 -3.30
C HIS A 144 -8.76 -31.13 -1.96
N ARG A 145 -8.34 -32.38 -1.74
CA ARG A 145 -8.65 -33.17 -0.54
C ARG A 145 -7.41 -33.38 0.33
N SER A 146 -7.64 -33.50 1.64
CA SER A 146 -6.60 -33.95 2.57
C SER A 146 -6.70 -35.44 2.85
N PRO A 147 -5.58 -36.19 2.79
CA PRO A 147 -5.53 -37.52 3.39
C PRO A 147 -5.83 -37.35 4.89
N GLY A 148 -6.86 -38.00 5.41
CA GLY A 148 -7.23 -37.94 6.83
C GLY A 148 -6.16 -38.53 7.76
N ARG A 149 -6.45 -38.57 9.08
CA ARG A 149 -5.57 -39.20 10.09
C ARG A 149 -5.76 -40.73 10.11
N GLY A 150 -4.93 -41.47 9.36
CA GLY A 150 -4.75 -42.93 9.52
C GLY A 150 -5.66 -43.84 8.70
N GLY A 151 -5.17 -45.04 8.39
CA GLY A 151 -5.92 -46.13 7.73
C GLY A 151 -5.06 -47.02 6.82
N TRP A 152 -5.43 -48.30 6.68
CA TRP A 152 -4.70 -49.29 5.87
C TRP A 152 -4.60 -48.90 4.37
N SER A 153 -5.52 -48.07 3.87
CA SER A 153 -5.58 -47.60 2.47
C SER A 153 -5.03 -46.17 2.25
N GLN A 154 -4.47 -45.53 3.28
CA GLN A 154 -4.08 -44.12 3.25
C GLN A 154 -2.99 -43.81 2.22
N ASN A 155 -1.95 -44.66 2.14
CA ASN A 155 -0.85 -44.48 1.19
C ASN A 155 -1.30 -44.62 -0.27
N ARG A 156 -2.28 -45.50 -0.53
CA ARG A 156 -2.90 -45.65 -1.86
C ARG A 156 -3.67 -44.39 -2.24
N TYR A 157 -4.45 -43.83 -1.30
CA TYR A 157 -5.23 -42.63 -1.53
C TYR A 157 -4.34 -41.38 -1.71
N ALA A 158 -3.31 -41.23 -0.88
CA ALA A 158 -2.32 -40.16 -1.01
C ALA A 158 -1.58 -40.23 -2.36
N ARG A 159 -1.15 -41.43 -2.77
CA ARG A 159 -0.51 -41.66 -4.08
C ARG A 159 -1.43 -41.28 -5.23
N LYS A 160 -2.71 -41.67 -5.17
CA LYS A 160 -3.72 -41.30 -6.19
C LYS A 160 -3.83 -39.78 -6.31
N ILE A 161 -4.01 -39.07 -5.20
CA ILE A 161 -4.14 -37.61 -5.18
C ILE A 161 -2.88 -36.94 -5.73
N HIS A 162 -1.69 -37.31 -5.22
CA HIS A 162 -0.43 -36.70 -5.66
C HIS A 162 -0.12 -36.99 -7.14
N GLY A 163 -0.49 -38.18 -7.62
CA GLY A 163 -0.43 -38.54 -9.04
C GLY A 163 -1.34 -37.67 -9.89
N SER A 164 -2.58 -37.44 -9.45
CA SER A 164 -3.50 -36.52 -10.13
C SER A 164 -2.98 -35.08 -10.19
N VAL A 165 -2.36 -34.58 -9.10
CA VAL A 165 -1.74 -33.25 -9.07
C VAL A 165 -0.57 -33.16 -10.06
N LEU A 166 0.27 -34.20 -10.13
CA LEU A 166 1.37 -34.28 -11.10
C LEU A 166 0.86 -34.27 -12.55
N GLN A 167 -0.16 -35.08 -12.85
CA GLN A 167 -0.75 -35.12 -14.19
C GLN A 167 -1.33 -33.76 -14.59
N LYS A 168 -2.07 -33.12 -13.68
CA LYS A 168 -2.66 -31.80 -13.94
C LYS A 168 -1.60 -30.70 -14.07
N ALA A 169 -0.52 -30.78 -13.28
CA ALA A 169 0.60 -29.85 -13.41
C ALA A 169 1.26 -29.94 -14.79
N ARG A 170 1.48 -31.15 -15.31
CA ARG A 170 2.01 -31.35 -16.68
C ARG A 170 1.08 -30.85 -17.77
N GLU A 171 -0.23 -31.05 -17.61
CA GLU A 171 -1.24 -30.50 -18.54
C GLU A 171 -1.19 -28.97 -18.57
N VAL A 172 -1.14 -28.33 -17.39
CA VAL A 172 -1.03 -26.87 -17.25
C VAL A 172 0.28 -26.37 -17.84
N GLU A 173 1.40 -27.03 -17.55
CA GLU A 173 2.71 -26.72 -18.11
C GLU A 173 2.70 -26.78 -19.65
N GLY A 174 2.09 -27.83 -20.22
CA GLY A 174 1.94 -27.99 -21.66
C GLY A 174 1.13 -26.87 -22.30
N ARG A 175 0.04 -26.42 -21.68
CA ARG A 175 -0.76 -25.28 -22.18
C ARG A 175 0.01 -23.97 -22.15
N ILE A 176 0.71 -23.68 -21.04
CA ILE A 176 1.49 -22.44 -20.90
C ILE A 176 2.64 -22.42 -21.93
N ARG A 177 3.36 -23.53 -22.07
CA ARG A 177 4.44 -23.67 -23.07
C ARG A 177 3.91 -23.59 -24.49
N GLY A 178 2.76 -24.21 -24.78
CA GLY A 178 2.11 -24.16 -26.09
C GLY A 178 1.68 -22.75 -26.50
N ALA A 179 1.35 -21.88 -25.53
CA ALA A 179 1.05 -20.47 -25.76
C ALA A 179 2.29 -19.57 -25.87
N GLY A 180 3.51 -20.13 -25.78
CA GLY A 180 4.75 -19.36 -25.87
C GLY A 180 5.04 -18.45 -24.66
N LEU A 181 4.40 -18.70 -23.52
CA LEU A 181 4.55 -17.86 -22.32
C LEU A 181 5.73 -18.30 -21.46
N THR A 182 6.51 -17.33 -20.99
CA THR A 182 7.63 -17.57 -20.06
C THR A 182 7.10 -17.84 -18.65
N TYR A 183 7.55 -18.92 -18.01
CA TYR A 183 7.15 -19.27 -16.65
C TYR A 183 8.29 -19.83 -15.80
N ASP A 184 8.18 -19.62 -14.49
CA ASP A 184 9.01 -20.27 -13.46
C ASP A 184 8.15 -21.28 -12.69
N MET A 185 8.59 -22.55 -12.58
CA MET A 185 7.84 -23.60 -11.84
C MET A 185 8.53 -23.96 -10.53
N LYS A 186 7.76 -23.99 -9.43
CA LYS A 186 8.16 -24.52 -8.13
C LYS A 186 7.30 -25.73 -7.76
N GLU A 187 7.91 -26.90 -7.74
CA GLU A 187 7.26 -28.16 -7.36
C GLU A 187 7.53 -28.55 -5.90
N THR A 188 6.52 -29.11 -5.25
CA THR A 188 6.64 -29.73 -3.92
C THR A 188 6.37 -31.22 -4.07
N LYS A 189 7.45 -32.01 -4.03
CA LYS A 189 7.37 -33.47 -4.18
C LYS A 189 6.71 -34.11 -2.96
N ALA A 190 5.92 -35.14 -3.20
CA ALA A 190 5.28 -35.95 -2.17
C ALA A 190 5.22 -37.42 -2.62
N PHE A 191 4.73 -38.29 -1.74
CA PHE A 191 4.69 -39.72 -2.01
C PHE A 191 3.91 -40.04 -3.31
N GLY A 192 4.63 -40.47 -4.35
CA GLY A 192 4.06 -40.87 -5.64
C GLY A 192 3.61 -39.73 -6.57
N GLY A 193 4.02 -38.48 -6.34
CA GLY A 193 3.69 -37.36 -7.21
C GLY A 193 4.00 -36.00 -6.60
N TYR A 194 3.16 -35.00 -6.86
CA TYR A 194 3.28 -33.65 -6.29
C TYR A 194 2.19 -33.39 -5.25
N SER A 195 2.53 -32.73 -4.15
CA SER A 195 1.52 -32.16 -3.24
C SER A 195 1.02 -30.80 -3.73
N ARG A 196 1.91 -30.04 -4.40
CA ARG A 196 1.65 -28.72 -4.98
C ARG A 196 2.64 -28.45 -6.11
N ALA A 197 2.17 -27.85 -7.19
CA ALA A 197 2.99 -27.21 -8.22
C ALA A 197 2.53 -25.76 -8.38
N ALA A 198 3.45 -24.82 -8.33
CA ALA A 198 3.18 -23.39 -8.52
C ALA A 198 3.96 -22.89 -9.73
N PHE A 199 3.24 -22.33 -10.70
CA PHE A 199 3.81 -21.68 -11.88
C PHE A 199 3.66 -20.18 -11.72
N ARG A 200 4.75 -19.45 -11.94
CA ARG A 200 4.74 -18.00 -12.08
C ARG A 200 4.88 -17.66 -13.55
N VAL A 201 3.79 -17.24 -14.17
CA VAL A 201 3.73 -16.93 -15.60
C VAL A 201 3.88 -15.42 -15.79
N ARG A 202 4.82 -15.00 -16.64
CA ARG A 202 5.08 -13.58 -16.94
C ARG A 202 4.11 -13.07 -18.00
N ALA A 203 2.81 -13.11 -17.68
CA ALA A 203 1.75 -12.60 -18.52
C ALA A 203 0.55 -12.17 -17.64
N PRO A 204 -0.28 -11.22 -18.12
CA PRO A 204 -1.54 -10.90 -17.48
C PRO A 204 -2.52 -12.08 -17.55
N ARG A 205 -3.51 -12.09 -16.66
CA ARG A 205 -4.43 -13.22 -16.46
C ARG A 205 -5.22 -13.58 -17.72
N GLU A 206 -5.56 -12.59 -18.53
CA GLU A 206 -6.29 -12.75 -19.81
C GLU A 206 -5.51 -13.58 -20.84
N MET A 207 -4.18 -13.49 -20.84
CA MET A 207 -3.33 -14.21 -21.80
C MET A 207 -3.03 -15.65 -21.35
N VAL A 208 -3.33 -16.00 -20.10
CA VAL A 208 -3.02 -17.33 -19.55
C VAL A 208 -4.10 -18.33 -20.00
N PRO A 209 -3.75 -19.39 -20.76
CA PRO A 209 -4.71 -20.33 -21.37
C PRO A 209 -5.29 -21.35 -20.35
N VAL A 210 -5.33 -21.00 -19.07
CA VAL A 210 -5.73 -21.87 -17.97
C VAL A 210 -6.69 -21.12 -17.08
N HIS A 211 -7.84 -21.71 -16.82
CA HIS A 211 -8.83 -21.17 -15.90
C HIS A 211 -8.76 -21.84 -14.52
N SER A 212 -9.19 -21.10 -13.49
CA SER A 212 -9.39 -21.66 -12.16
C SER A 212 -10.43 -22.79 -12.23
N SER A 213 -10.06 -23.98 -11.76
CA SER A 213 -10.94 -25.15 -11.82
C SER A 213 -10.77 -26.01 -10.56
N ARG A 214 -11.86 -26.70 -10.19
CA ARG A 214 -11.86 -27.67 -9.10
C ARG A 214 -12.32 -29.01 -9.66
N SER A 215 -11.54 -30.05 -9.41
CA SER A 215 -11.85 -31.43 -9.75
C SER A 215 -11.86 -32.28 -8.47
N ALA A 216 -12.25 -33.55 -8.56
CA ALA A 216 -12.45 -34.40 -7.39
C ALA A 216 -11.24 -34.45 -6.43
N ASP A 217 -10.02 -34.56 -6.99
CA ASP A 217 -8.78 -34.72 -6.23
C ASP A 217 -7.82 -33.51 -6.33
N VAL A 218 -8.00 -32.64 -7.33
CA VAL A 218 -7.07 -31.55 -7.68
C VAL A 218 -7.82 -30.22 -7.81
N GLN A 219 -7.18 -29.14 -7.39
CA GLN A 219 -7.61 -27.78 -7.63
C GLN A 219 -6.54 -27.03 -8.41
N VAL A 220 -6.96 -26.28 -9.42
CA VAL A 220 -6.15 -25.28 -10.11
C VAL A 220 -6.68 -23.91 -9.70
N ARG A 221 -5.80 -23.06 -9.17
CA ARG A 221 -6.09 -21.67 -8.84
C ARG A 221 -5.21 -20.77 -9.69
N VAL A 222 -5.84 -19.87 -10.43
CA VAL A 222 -5.19 -18.87 -11.26
C VAL A 222 -5.47 -17.52 -10.64
N THR A 223 -4.42 -16.86 -10.16
CA THR A 223 -4.50 -15.58 -9.46
C THR A 223 -3.55 -14.57 -10.07
N GLY A 224 -4.04 -13.36 -10.34
CA GLY A 224 -3.16 -12.24 -10.69
C GLY A 224 -2.35 -11.84 -9.47
N ARG A 225 -1.07 -11.50 -9.65
CA ARG A 225 -0.26 -11.04 -8.53
C ARG A 225 -0.66 -9.62 -8.16
N GLU A 226 -1.02 -9.40 -6.90
CA GLU A 226 -1.47 -8.10 -6.39
C GLU A 226 -0.36 -7.05 -6.50
N LEU A 227 -0.71 -5.87 -7.00
CA LEU A 227 0.13 -4.67 -6.90
C LEU A 227 0.12 -4.14 -5.47
N ASP A 228 1.25 -3.59 -5.01
CA ASP A 228 1.35 -2.93 -3.69
C ASP A 228 0.36 -1.76 -3.53
N ARG A 229 0.02 -1.11 -4.64
CA ARG A 229 -0.99 -0.04 -4.70
C ARG A 229 -1.80 -0.16 -5.98
N ILE A 230 -3.11 0.07 -5.86
CA ILE A 230 -4.01 0.19 -7.00
C ILE A 230 -3.58 1.38 -7.85
N ARG A 231 -3.56 1.20 -9.17
CA ARG A 231 -3.29 2.23 -10.15
C ARG A 231 -4.57 2.56 -10.91
N PHE A 232 -4.67 3.80 -11.34
CA PHE A 232 -5.79 4.30 -12.14
C PHE A 232 -5.26 4.77 -13.48
N GLU A 233 -5.71 4.15 -14.56
CA GLU A 233 -5.33 4.54 -15.93
C GLU A 233 -6.56 5.05 -16.69
N PRO A 234 -6.51 6.21 -17.36
CA PRO A 234 -7.65 6.72 -18.13
C PRO A 234 -8.11 5.73 -19.20
N LEU A 235 -9.43 5.48 -19.27
CA LEU A 235 -10.01 4.54 -20.24
C LEU A 235 -9.80 5.01 -21.68
N SER A 236 -9.89 6.34 -21.90
CA SER A 236 -9.47 6.97 -23.14
C SER A 236 -8.14 7.71 -22.94
N GLY A 237 -7.17 7.45 -23.81
CA GLY A 237 -5.89 8.17 -23.85
C GLY A 237 -6.01 9.61 -24.35
N ARG A 238 -7.20 10.20 -24.34
CA ARG A 238 -7.46 11.55 -24.83
C ARG A 238 -7.38 12.53 -23.65
N PRO A 239 -6.27 13.27 -23.48
CA PRO A 239 -6.17 14.28 -22.43
C PRO A 239 -7.25 15.37 -22.60
N ARG A 240 -7.78 15.86 -21.47
CA ARG A 240 -8.82 16.90 -21.43
C ARG A 240 -8.33 18.17 -22.14
N HIS A 241 -9.20 18.81 -22.91
CA HIS A 241 -8.89 20.11 -23.51
C HIS A 241 -8.92 21.22 -22.45
N LEU A 242 -7.92 22.10 -22.47
CA LEU A 242 -7.73 23.15 -21.48
C LEU A 242 -7.70 24.54 -22.12
N ILE A 243 -8.20 25.52 -21.38
CA ILE A 243 -7.98 26.94 -21.61
C ILE A 243 -6.91 27.38 -20.62
N VAL A 244 -5.75 27.79 -21.13
CA VAL A 244 -4.57 28.11 -20.33
C VAL A 244 -4.36 29.61 -20.33
N GLY A 245 -4.23 30.21 -19.16
CA GLY A 245 -3.79 31.59 -18.99
C GLY A 245 -2.34 31.62 -18.52
N LEU A 246 -1.55 32.50 -19.13
CA LEU A 246 -0.13 32.68 -18.81
C LEU A 246 0.15 34.14 -18.51
N ASP A 247 0.77 34.39 -17.36
CA ASP A 247 1.33 35.69 -16.99
C ASP A 247 2.87 35.62 -17.01
N PRO A 248 3.53 36.10 -18.08
CA PRO A 248 4.98 36.05 -18.20
C PRO A 248 5.66 37.20 -17.45
N GLY A 249 6.70 36.89 -16.66
CA GLY A 249 7.47 37.90 -15.93
C GLY A 249 8.66 37.30 -15.17
N THR A 250 9.15 38.01 -14.14
CA THR A 250 10.15 37.47 -13.20
C THR A 250 9.62 36.29 -12.39
N THR A 251 8.30 36.27 -12.18
CA THR A 251 7.55 35.11 -11.71
C THR A 251 6.56 34.79 -12.82
N THR A 252 6.57 33.56 -13.32
CA THR A 252 5.60 33.13 -14.33
C THR A 252 4.40 32.51 -13.63
N GLY A 253 3.21 33.07 -13.85
CA GLY A 253 1.94 32.50 -13.41
C GLY A 253 1.35 31.59 -14.47
N ILE A 254 0.88 30.41 -14.08
CA ILE A 254 0.20 29.45 -14.95
C ILE A 254 -1.15 29.12 -14.34
N ALA A 255 -2.20 29.31 -15.12
CA ALA A 255 -3.54 28.85 -14.79
C ALA A 255 -4.08 28.00 -15.94
N ALA A 256 -4.74 26.88 -15.63
CA ALA A 256 -5.46 26.09 -16.61
C ALA A 256 -6.86 25.76 -16.09
N VAL A 257 -7.86 26.03 -16.93
CA VAL A 257 -9.26 25.69 -16.67
C VAL A 257 -9.77 24.72 -17.73
N ASP A 258 -10.75 23.88 -17.37
CA ASP A 258 -11.45 23.04 -18.36
C ASP A 258 -12.41 23.89 -19.24
N LEU A 259 -12.97 23.29 -20.29
CA LEU A 259 -13.87 24.01 -21.22
C LEU A 259 -15.19 24.45 -20.57
N ASP A 260 -15.49 23.98 -19.36
CA ASP A 260 -16.64 24.40 -18.56
C ASP A 260 -16.28 25.48 -17.52
N GLY A 261 -15.00 25.89 -17.47
CA GLY A 261 -14.50 26.98 -16.61
C GLY A 261 -14.06 26.54 -15.21
N ASN A 262 -13.92 25.25 -14.93
CA ASN A 262 -13.42 24.78 -13.65
C ASN A 262 -11.89 24.80 -13.61
N LEU A 263 -11.32 25.22 -12.48
CA LEU A 263 -9.87 25.27 -12.28
C LEU A 263 -9.25 23.86 -12.22
N VAL A 264 -8.25 23.61 -13.06
CA VAL A 264 -7.49 22.35 -13.14
C VAL A 264 -6.09 22.52 -12.56
N LEU A 265 -5.42 23.62 -12.89
CA LEU A 265 -4.07 23.95 -12.44
C LEU A 265 -3.98 25.44 -12.11
N LEU A 266 -3.32 25.76 -11.00
CA LEU A 266 -2.92 27.12 -10.65
C LEU A 266 -1.59 27.05 -9.91
N THR A 267 -0.57 27.69 -10.47
CA THR A 267 0.80 27.65 -9.92
C THR A 267 1.58 28.86 -10.38
N SER A 268 2.67 29.16 -9.70
CA SER A 268 3.60 30.20 -10.09
C SER A 268 5.02 29.89 -9.64
N SER A 269 6.01 30.30 -10.43
CA SER A 269 7.41 30.12 -10.07
C SER A 269 8.31 31.17 -10.70
N ARG A 270 9.38 31.54 -9.97
CA ARG A 270 10.43 32.45 -10.44
C ARG A 270 11.49 31.76 -11.32
N GLN A 271 11.53 30.43 -11.33
CA GLN A 271 12.56 29.63 -11.99
C GLN A 271 12.01 28.69 -13.07
N MET A 272 10.74 28.85 -13.47
CA MET A 272 10.16 28.02 -14.53
C MET A 272 10.77 28.37 -15.89
N THR A 273 11.39 27.37 -16.52
CA THR A 273 11.78 27.45 -17.92
C THR A 273 10.59 27.14 -18.83
N MET A 274 10.74 27.43 -20.11
CA MET A 274 9.70 27.13 -21.11
C MET A 274 9.34 25.63 -21.16
N SER A 275 10.33 24.77 -20.98
CA SER A 275 10.16 23.32 -20.96
C SER A 275 9.35 22.87 -19.73
N ASP A 276 9.57 23.50 -18.58
CA ASP A 276 8.84 23.18 -17.35
C ASP A 276 7.36 23.55 -17.51
N ILE A 277 7.07 24.71 -18.11
CA ILE A 277 5.68 25.13 -18.40
C ILE A 277 5.00 24.14 -19.33
N VAL A 278 5.69 23.71 -20.40
CA VAL A 278 5.15 22.72 -21.34
C VAL A 278 4.90 21.38 -20.64
N GLU A 279 5.83 20.90 -19.80
CA GLU A 279 5.67 19.66 -19.06
C GLU A 279 4.49 19.72 -18.07
N GLU A 280 4.36 20.83 -17.35
CA GLU A 280 3.30 21.01 -16.36
C GLU A 280 1.92 21.09 -17.02
N LEU A 281 1.82 21.81 -18.14
CA LEU A 281 0.61 21.85 -18.95
C LEU A 281 0.28 20.48 -19.55
N TYR A 282 1.27 19.73 -20.02
CA TYR A 282 1.08 18.38 -20.57
C TYR A 282 0.55 17.41 -19.51
N ARG A 283 1.01 17.53 -18.26
CA ARG A 283 0.48 16.75 -17.13
C ARG A 283 -0.94 17.16 -16.76
N ALA A 284 -1.27 18.45 -16.87
CA ALA A 284 -2.62 18.94 -16.57
C ALA A 284 -3.65 18.53 -17.65
N GLY A 285 -3.25 18.49 -18.92
CA GLY A 285 -4.11 18.13 -20.04
C GLY A 285 -3.58 18.62 -21.39
N LYS A 286 -4.47 18.87 -22.34
CA LYS A 286 -4.15 19.32 -23.69
C LYS A 286 -4.58 20.79 -23.87
N PRO A 287 -3.64 21.76 -23.84
CA PRO A 287 -3.95 23.15 -24.11
C PRO A 287 -4.61 23.31 -25.49
N LEU A 288 -5.87 23.75 -25.49
CA LEU A 288 -6.63 24.09 -26.69
C LEU A 288 -6.52 25.59 -27.00
N ILE A 289 -6.63 26.41 -25.96
CA ILE A 289 -6.56 27.87 -26.04
C ILE A 289 -5.46 28.32 -25.10
N VAL A 290 -4.63 29.26 -25.56
CA VAL A 290 -3.66 29.96 -24.71
C VAL A 290 -4.02 31.43 -24.71
N ALA A 291 -4.29 31.94 -23.50
CA ALA A 291 -4.75 33.27 -23.20
C ALA A 291 -3.64 34.08 -22.52
N SER A 292 -3.61 35.37 -22.84
CA SER A 292 -2.80 36.37 -22.15
C SER A 292 -3.71 37.50 -21.65
N ASP A 293 -3.33 38.16 -20.57
CA ASP A 293 -4.08 39.26 -19.97
C ASP A 293 -3.90 40.60 -20.73
N VAL A 294 -2.94 40.66 -21.65
CA VAL A 294 -2.63 41.82 -22.49
C VAL A 294 -3.13 41.66 -23.93
N HIS A 295 -3.40 42.79 -24.59
CA HIS A 295 -3.92 42.84 -25.97
C HIS A 295 -2.98 42.21 -27.00
N GLU A 296 -1.68 42.50 -26.90
CA GLU A 296 -0.64 41.88 -27.73
C GLU A 296 0.02 40.74 -26.96
N MET A 297 -0.11 39.52 -27.49
CA MET A 297 0.40 38.33 -26.83
C MET A 297 1.94 38.39 -26.72
N PRO A 298 2.52 38.28 -25.51
CA PRO A 298 3.97 38.30 -25.33
C PRO A 298 4.65 37.14 -26.06
N TYR A 299 5.88 37.35 -26.53
CA TYR A 299 6.64 36.36 -27.31
C TYR A 299 6.83 35.01 -26.59
N SER A 300 6.99 35.03 -25.26
CA SER A 300 7.08 33.82 -24.44
C SER A 300 5.79 33.00 -24.49
N VAL A 301 4.64 33.67 -24.34
CA VAL A 301 3.30 33.06 -24.41
C VAL A 301 3.04 32.54 -25.83
N GLU A 302 3.44 33.30 -26.85
CA GLU A 302 3.28 32.90 -28.25
C GLU A 302 4.07 31.62 -28.58
N LYS A 303 5.29 31.47 -28.03
CA LYS A 303 6.08 30.23 -28.15
C LYS A 303 5.35 29.03 -27.55
N ILE A 304 4.79 29.17 -26.36
CA ILE A 304 4.03 28.09 -25.69
C ILE A 304 2.80 27.73 -26.53
N ARG A 305 2.05 28.74 -26.98
CA ARG A 305 0.90 28.55 -27.87
C ARG A 305 1.27 27.76 -29.12
N ARG A 306 2.38 28.11 -29.78
CA ARG A 306 2.88 27.39 -30.97
C ARG A 306 3.28 25.95 -30.65
N ALA A 307 3.92 25.70 -29.50
CA ALA A 307 4.32 24.36 -29.08
C ALA A 307 3.11 23.41 -28.94
N PHE A 308 1.97 23.91 -28.49
CA PHE A 308 0.73 23.13 -28.36
C PHE A 308 -0.22 23.19 -29.56
N ASN A 309 0.14 23.96 -30.62
CA ASN A 309 -0.79 24.30 -31.70
C ASN A 309 -2.14 24.83 -31.18
N ALA A 310 -2.08 25.67 -30.14
CA ALA A 310 -3.26 26.19 -29.45
C ALA A 310 -3.79 27.47 -30.11
N ILE A 311 -5.07 27.74 -29.91
CA ILE A 311 -5.74 28.94 -30.40
C ILE A 311 -5.34 30.12 -29.51
N PRO A 312 -4.85 31.25 -30.07
CA PRO A 312 -4.54 32.42 -29.27
C PRO A 312 -5.83 33.09 -28.78
N TYR A 313 -5.83 33.55 -27.52
CA TYR A 313 -6.82 34.47 -27.00
C TYR A 313 -6.13 35.69 -26.39
N THR A 314 -6.56 36.88 -26.78
CA THR A 314 -6.20 38.13 -26.11
C THR A 314 -7.45 38.99 -25.95
N PRO A 315 -7.58 39.74 -24.84
CA PRO A 315 -8.72 40.61 -24.64
C PRO A 315 -8.64 41.82 -25.59
N LYS A 316 -9.80 42.37 -25.97
CA LYS A 316 -9.88 43.56 -26.86
C LYS A 316 -9.25 44.82 -26.24
N GLN A 317 -9.23 44.90 -24.91
CA GLN A 317 -8.57 45.93 -24.12
C GLN A 317 -8.00 45.26 -22.86
N SER A 318 -6.90 45.76 -22.33
CA SER A 318 -6.31 45.21 -21.10
C SER A 318 -7.33 45.23 -19.95
N LEU A 319 -7.43 44.13 -19.22
CA LEU A 319 -8.37 43.98 -18.12
C LEU A 319 -8.00 44.93 -16.97
N SER A 320 -8.99 45.65 -16.42
CA SER A 320 -8.79 46.45 -15.21
C SER A 320 -8.54 45.55 -14.00
N VAL A 321 -7.85 46.08 -13.00
CA VAL A 321 -7.54 45.33 -11.76
C VAL A 321 -8.82 44.86 -11.08
N GLU A 322 -9.85 45.70 -11.01
CA GLU A 322 -11.17 45.35 -10.47
C GLU A 322 -11.82 44.18 -11.22
N ALA A 323 -11.79 44.21 -12.56
CA ALA A 323 -12.34 43.12 -13.38
C ALA A 323 -11.59 41.79 -13.17
N LYS A 324 -10.27 41.84 -12.93
CA LYS A 324 -9.48 40.66 -12.58
C LYS A 324 -9.96 40.08 -11.24
N TYR A 325 -10.11 40.92 -10.21
CA TYR A 325 -10.61 40.49 -8.90
C TYR A 325 -12.01 39.85 -8.99
N ASP A 326 -12.94 40.47 -9.72
CA ASP A 326 -14.31 39.96 -9.89
C ASP A 326 -14.33 38.58 -10.57
N LEU A 327 -13.53 38.39 -11.62
CA LEU A 327 -13.41 37.11 -12.32
C LEU A 327 -12.82 36.02 -11.43
N THR A 328 -11.83 36.36 -10.61
CA THR A 328 -11.12 35.40 -9.76
C THR A 328 -11.74 35.21 -8.37
N ALA A 329 -12.74 35.99 -7.99
CA ALA A 329 -13.36 35.97 -6.66
C ALA A 329 -13.80 34.56 -6.17
N PRO A 330 -14.28 33.63 -7.02
CA PRO A 330 -14.63 32.28 -6.59
C PRO A 330 -13.44 31.36 -6.26
N PHE A 331 -12.21 31.77 -6.56
CA PHE A 331 -11.02 30.93 -6.50
C PHE A 331 -9.98 31.48 -5.52
N SER A 332 -9.26 30.58 -4.84
CA SER A 332 -8.13 30.92 -3.99
C SER A 332 -6.83 30.97 -4.81
N TYR A 333 -6.12 32.08 -4.74
CA TYR A 333 -4.79 32.28 -5.32
C TYR A 333 -3.84 32.89 -4.29
N THR A 334 -2.53 32.69 -4.47
CA THR A 334 -1.53 33.10 -3.47
C THR A 334 -0.84 34.42 -3.80
N ASN A 335 -0.81 34.81 -5.06
CA ASN A 335 -0.11 35.99 -5.53
C ASN A 335 -0.78 36.63 -6.76
N ASP A 336 -0.34 37.83 -7.10
CA ASP A 336 -0.88 38.61 -8.22
C ASP A 336 -0.66 37.94 -9.58
N HIS A 337 0.42 37.16 -9.75
CA HIS A 337 0.70 36.45 -11.01
C HIS A 337 -0.27 35.28 -11.25
N GLU A 338 -0.60 34.54 -10.19
CA GLU A 338 -1.63 33.50 -10.23
C GLU A 338 -3.00 34.11 -10.54
N ARG A 339 -3.33 35.25 -9.91
CA ARG A 339 -4.57 35.98 -10.21
C ARG A 339 -4.62 36.39 -11.68
N ASP A 340 -3.54 36.97 -12.18
CA ASP A 340 -3.50 37.53 -13.53
C ASP A 340 -3.57 36.41 -14.59
N ALA A 341 -2.82 35.32 -14.40
CA ALA A 341 -2.92 34.12 -15.24
C ALA A 341 -4.33 33.51 -15.19
N LEU A 342 -4.94 33.39 -14.01
CA LEU A 342 -6.30 32.87 -13.86
C LEU A 342 -7.34 33.76 -14.52
N SER A 343 -7.20 35.08 -14.38
CA SER A 343 -8.11 36.05 -14.99
C SER A 343 -8.09 35.95 -16.52
N ALA A 344 -6.91 35.74 -17.13
CA ALA A 344 -6.77 35.55 -18.56
C ALA A 344 -7.50 34.27 -19.04
N ALA A 345 -7.34 33.16 -18.31
CA ALA A 345 -8.02 31.91 -18.63
C ALA A 345 -9.55 32.03 -18.50
N LEU A 346 -10.04 32.68 -17.45
CA LEU A 346 -11.48 32.85 -17.19
C LEU A 346 -12.14 33.84 -18.15
N ASP A 347 -11.45 34.92 -18.54
CA ASP A 347 -11.97 35.85 -19.55
C ASP A 347 -12.08 35.17 -20.92
N ALA A 348 -11.08 34.35 -21.29
CA ALA A 348 -11.14 33.50 -22.48
C ALA A 348 -12.36 32.57 -22.46
N HIS A 349 -12.60 31.87 -21.34
CA HIS A 349 -13.78 31.04 -21.15
C HIS A 349 -15.09 31.84 -21.29
N ARG A 350 -15.20 33.01 -20.64
CA ARG A 350 -16.39 33.87 -20.69
C ARG A 350 -16.72 34.31 -22.12
N SER A 351 -15.70 34.65 -22.92
CA SER A 351 -15.88 35.05 -24.31
C SER A 351 -16.44 33.92 -25.19
N LEU A 352 -16.11 32.67 -24.87
CA LEU A 352 -16.48 31.47 -25.64
C LEU A 352 -17.75 30.79 -25.13
N GLN A 353 -18.21 31.12 -23.93
CA GLN A 353 -19.36 30.51 -23.28
C GLN A 353 -20.63 30.50 -24.16
N ASN A 354 -20.88 31.59 -24.90
CA ASN A 354 -22.00 31.67 -25.83
C ASN A 354 -21.88 30.67 -26.99
N LYS A 355 -20.68 30.49 -27.53
CA LYS A 355 -20.41 29.51 -28.60
C LYS A 355 -20.55 28.08 -28.06
N PHE A 356 -19.98 27.79 -26.90
CA PHE A 356 -20.10 26.48 -26.25
C PHE A 356 -21.55 26.10 -25.95
N ARG A 357 -22.36 27.06 -25.48
CA ARG A 357 -23.79 26.85 -25.24
C ARG A 357 -24.57 26.60 -26.53
N ASN A 358 -24.22 27.25 -27.64
CA ASN A 358 -24.86 26.99 -28.93
C ASN A 358 -24.50 25.59 -29.47
N ILE A 359 -23.23 25.20 -29.36
CA ILE A 359 -22.77 23.85 -29.74
C ILE A 359 -23.51 22.79 -28.91
N ALA A 360 -23.56 22.94 -27.58
CA ALA A 360 -24.23 21.98 -26.70
C ALA A 360 -25.74 21.79 -27.01
N LYS A 361 -26.43 22.83 -27.52
CA LYS A 361 -27.84 22.73 -27.94
C LYS A 361 -28.03 21.96 -29.24
N ARG A 362 -27.03 21.96 -30.12
CA ARG A 362 -27.09 21.33 -31.45
C ARG A 362 -26.57 19.89 -31.46
N VAL A 363 -25.78 19.52 -30.46
CA VAL A 363 -25.18 18.19 -30.34
C VAL A 363 -26.11 17.29 -29.52
N GLY A 364 -26.46 16.12 -30.09
CA GLY A 364 -27.25 15.10 -29.39
C GLY A 364 -26.50 14.45 -28.22
N GLN A 365 -27.17 13.58 -27.47
CA GLN A 365 -26.50 12.75 -26.46
C GLN A 365 -25.55 11.75 -27.12
N GLY A 366 -24.45 11.41 -26.44
CA GLY A 366 -23.52 10.38 -26.91
C GLY A 366 -22.27 10.88 -27.62
N TYR A 367 -22.08 12.21 -27.72
CA TYR A 367 -20.83 12.80 -28.21
C TYR A 367 -20.07 13.46 -27.07
N ASP A 368 -18.75 13.33 -27.09
CA ASP A 368 -17.87 14.11 -26.23
C ASP A 368 -17.91 15.59 -26.64
N LEU A 369 -18.57 16.42 -25.84
CA LEU A 369 -18.73 17.85 -26.11
C LEU A 369 -17.37 18.55 -26.17
N ASP A 370 -16.37 18.12 -25.41
CA ASP A 370 -15.07 18.78 -25.38
C ASP A 370 -14.32 18.58 -26.70
N GLU A 371 -14.39 17.38 -27.28
CA GLU A 371 -13.82 17.08 -28.59
C GLU A 371 -14.57 17.83 -29.70
N VAL A 372 -15.90 17.87 -29.66
CA VAL A 372 -16.70 18.62 -30.64
C VAL A 372 -16.38 20.11 -30.56
N ARG A 373 -16.36 20.70 -29.36
CA ARG A 373 -15.98 22.10 -29.13
C ARG A 373 -14.57 22.37 -29.66
N ALA A 374 -13.61 21.49 -29.40
CA ALA A 374 -12.24 21.64 -29.86
C ALA A 374 -12.11 21.65 -31.38
N ARG A 375 -12.80 20.74 -32.09
CA ARG A 375 -12.78 20.69 -33.56
C ARG A 375 -13.48 21.87 -34.21
N VAL A 376 -14.62 22.28 -33.68
CA VAL A 376 -15.34 23.47 -34.16
C VAL A 376 -14.50 24.74 -33.96
N LEU A 377 -13.82 24.88 -32.82
CA LEU A 377 -12.92 26.01 -32.60
C LEU A 377 -11.69 26.00 -33.52
N ARG A 378 -11.24 24.83 -33.99
CA ARG A 378 -10.20 24.72 -35.02
C ARG A 378 -10.71 24.98 -36.45
N GLY A 379 -11.98 25.34 -36.62
CA GLY A 379 -12.55 25.76 -37.90
C GLY A 379 -13.32 24.69 -38.67
N GLN A 380 -13.55 23.50 -38.07
CA GLN A 380 -14.37 22.47 -38.73
C GLN A 380 -15.88 22.77 -38.59
N PRO A 381 -16.70 22.51 -39.62
CA PRO A 381 -18.15 22.66 -39.52
C PRO A 381 -18.71 21.61 -38.55
N LEU A 382 -19.72 21.99 -37.76
CA LEU A 382 -20.31 21.10 -36.76
C LEU A 382 -20.83 19.79 -37.38
N ASP A 383 -21.46 19.87 -38.55
CA ASP A 383 -22.10 18.72 -39.19
C ASP A 383 -21.05 17.69 -39.67
N THR A 384 -19.89 18.16 -40.17
CA THR A 384 -18.75 17.31 -40.52
C THR A 384 -18.14 16.64 -39.30
N VAL A 385 -18.00 17.39 -38.20
CA VAL A 385 -17.47 16.85 -36.94
C VAL A 385 -18.36 15.73 -36.39
N LEU A 386 -19.68 15.89 -36.46
CA LEU A 386 -20.62 14.87 -36.02
C LEU A 386 -20.56 13.62 -36.91
N ALA A 387 -20.48 13.79 -38.24
CA ALA A 387 -20.36 12.68 -39.18
C ALA A 387 -19.06 11.87 -38.97
N ASP A 388 -17.92 12.55 -38.77
CA ASP A 388 -16.63 11.92 -38.50
C ASP A 388 -16.61 11.15 -37.18
N LEU A 389 -17.30 11.67 -36.15
CA LEU A 389 -17.38 11.03 -34.83
C LEU A 389 -18.34 9.85 -34.81
N GLN A 390 -19.34 9.80 -35.68
CA GLN A 390 -20.23 8.64 -35.84
C GLN A 390 -19.56 7.45 -36.52
N GLY A 391 -18.37 7.63 -37.11
CA GLY A 391 -17.71 6.55 -37.85
C GLY A 391 -18.56 6.03 -39.00
N ALA A 392 -19.33 6.91 -39.66
CA ALA A 392 -19.94 6.55 -40.93
C ALA A 392 -18.80 6.19 -41.90
N PRO A 393 -18.88 5.06 -42.62
CA PRO A 393 -17.88 4.76 -43.63
C PRO A 393 -17.85 5.95 -44.57
N VAL A 394 -16.66 6.50 -44.78
CA VAL A 394 -16.40 7.47 -45.84
C VAL A 394 -17.01 6.84 -47.10
N ALA A 395 -18.14 7.39 -47.56
CA ALA A 395 -18.65 7.07 -48.87
C ALA A 395 -17.49 7.39 -49.80
N LYS A 396 -16.96 6.35 -50.45
CA LYS A 396 -15.99 6.51 -51.54
C LYS A 396 -16.47 7.68 -52.38
N GLU A 397 -15.61 8.67 -52.58
CA GLU A 397 -15.83 9.64 -53.65
C GLU A 397 -16.20 8.83 -54.89
N GLU A 398 -17.45 8.97 -55.34
CA GLU A 398 -17.85 8.52 -56.65
C GLU A 398 -16.96 9.27 -57.63
N GLU A 399 -16.16 8.49 -58.37
CA GLU A 399 -15.46 8.94 -59.56
C GLU A 399 -16.47 9.72 -60.41
N ARG A 400 -16.24 11.04 -60.52
CA ARG A 400 -16.96 11.85 -61.48
C ARG A 400 -16.70 11.26 -62.87
N PRO A 401 -17.74 11.08 -63.71
CA PRO A 401 -17.51 10.59 -65.05
C PRO A 401 -16.68 11.62 -65.84
N GLU A 402 -15.70 11.12 -66.58
CA GLU A 402 -14.98 11.85 -67.60
C GLU A 402 -16.00 12.49 -68.57
N ALA A 403 -16.06 13.82 -68.58
CA ALA A 403 -16.78 14.56 -69.58
C ALA A 403 -15.86 14.78 -70.80
N GLU A 404 -16.44 14.49 -71.95
CA GLU A 404 -15.86 14.46 -73.28
C GLU A 404 -15.07 15.73 -73.66
N ALA A 405 -14.02 15.49 -74.44
CA ALA A 405 -13.15 16.48 -75.02
C ALA A 405 -13.87 17.31 -76.11
N GLU A 406 -13.64 18.62 -76.09
CA GLU A 406 -13.77 19.51 -77.25
C GLU A 406 -12.50 20.39 -77.37
N PRO A 407 -12.20 20.90 -78.59
CA PRO A 407 -10.82 21.02 -79.06
C PRO A 407 -10.13 22.36 -78.82
N GLU A 408 -8.83 22.30 -79.03
CA GLU A 408 -7.75 23.28 -78.85
C GLU A 408 -8.03 24.72 -79.31
N ARG A 409 -7.56 25.68 -78.50
CA ARG A 409 -7.12 27.01 -78.97
C ARG A 409 -5.69 27.27 -78.45
N PRO A 410 -4.77 27.78 -79.29
CA PRO A 410 -3.36 27.86 -78.96
C PRO A 410 -3.02 29.24 -78.39
N VAL A 411 -3.02 29.39 -77.07
CA VAL A 411 -2.31 30.50 -76.40
C VAL A 411 -1.93 30.03 -75.00
N GLU A 412 -0.76 29.43 -74.78
CA GLU A 412 -0.17 29.34 -73.42
C GLU A 412 1.32 28.92 -73.37
N ASP A 413 2.13 29.19 -74.40
CA ASP A 413 3.57 28.82 -74.36
C ASP A 413 4.35 29.48 -73.19
N GLU A 414 4.01 30.71 -72.79
CA GLU A 414 4.68 31.36 -71.64
C GLU A 414 4.26 30.77 -70.29
N ARG A 415 3.00 30.33 -70.16
CA ARG A 415 2.46 29.83 -68.89
C ARG A 415 2.91 28.39 -68.63
N VAL A 416 2.99 27.57 -69.68
CA VAL A 416 3.55 26.22 -69.62
C VAL A 416 5.04 26.28 -69.28
N MET A 417 5.82 27.16 -69.90
CA MET A 417 7.24 27.33 -69.53
C MET A 417 7.44 27.85 -68.10
N ALA A 418 6.58 28.77 -67.63
CA ALA A 418 6.63 29.27 -66.25
C ALA A 418 6.28 28.17 -65.23
N LEU A 419 5.28 27.33 -65.54
CA LEU A 419 4.89 26.18 -64.74
C LEU A 419 5.97 25.11 -64.72
N ASP A 420 6.58 24.78 -65.86
CA ASP A 420 7.70 23.82 -65.92
C ASP A 420 8.93 24.32 -65.16
N GLY A 421 9.22 25.62 -65.23
CA GLY A 421 10.27 26.25 -64.41
C GLY A 421 9.96 26.17 -62.91
N MET A 422 8.69 26.31 -62.52
CA MET A 422 8.25 26.17 -61.14
C MET A 422 8.30 24.71 -60.67
N VAL A 423 7.87 23.76 -61.49
CA VAL A 423 7.96 22.31 -61.22
C VAL A 423 9.43 21.89 -61.05
N LYS A 424 10.35 22.43 -61.86
CA LYS A 424 11.78 22.14 -61.73
C LYS A 424 12.36 22.67 -60.42
N ARG A 425 12.02 23.91 -60.03
CA ARG A 425 12.43 24.49 -58.72
C ARG A 425 11.85 23.70 -57.55
N LEU A 426 10.57 23.33 -57.62
CA LEU A 426 9.92 22.53 -56.59
C LEU A 426 10.56 21.14 -56.47
N ARG A 427 10.90 20.48 -57.59
CA ARG A 427 11.62 19.20 -57.57
C ARG A 427 13.00 19.32 -56.92
N SER A 428 13.76 20.36 -57.24
CA SER A 428 15.05 20.62 -56.58
C SER A 428 14.89 20.88 -55.09
N TYR A 429 13.89 21.66 -54.68
CA TYR A 429 13.61 21.94 -53.27
C TYR A 429 13.16 20.70 -52.49
N VAL A 430 12.35 19.83 -53.11
CA VAL A 430 11.96 18.55 -52.52
C VAL A 430 13.19 17.66 -52.34
N GLN A 431 14.13 17.68 -53.28
CA GLN A 431 15.36 16.89 -53.20
C GLN A 431 16.28 17.38 -52.08
N GLU A 432 16.45 18.69 -51.93
CA GLU A 432 17.19 19.33 -50.83
C GLU A 432 16.54 19.01 -49.47
N LEU A 433 15.22 19.15 -49.36
CA LEU A 433 14.46 18.76 -48.16
C LEU A 433 14.62 17.28 -47.80
N GLN A 434 14.67 16.39 -48.81
CA GLN A 434 14.88 14.96 -48.58
C GLN A 434 16.30 14.65 -48.11
N GLU A 435 17.31 15.40 -48.56
CA GLU A 435 18.69 15.27 -48.09
C GLU A 435 18.84 15.78 -46.66
N ASP A 436 18.26 16.93 -46.34
CA ASP A 436 18.18 17.47 -44.98
C ASP A 436 17.50 16.48 -44.03
N LEU A 437 16.37 15.88 -44.46
CA LEU A 437 15.66 14.89 -43.64
C LEU A 437 16.55 13.69 -43.30
N ARG A 438 17.32 13.20 -44.29
CA ARG A 438 18.26 12.08 -44.10
C ARG A 438 19.41 12.44 -43.17
N GLU A 439 19.92 13.66 -43.23
CA GLU A 439 20.94 14.12 -42.28
C GLU A 439 20.40 14.20 -40.86
N ARG A 440 19.20 14.76 -40.69
CA ARG A 440 18.54 14.85 -39.38
C ARG A 440 18.21 13.48 -38.82
N ASP A 441 17.76 12.54 -39.64
CA ASP A 441 17.51 11.15 -39.21
C ASP A 441 18.80 10.47 -38.71
N ARG A 442 19.93 10.70 -39.38
CA ARG A 442 21.24 10.20 -38.92
C ARG A 442 21.66 10.83 -37.61
N GLU A 443 21.44 12.14 -37.45
CA GLU A 443 21.75 12.85 -36.22
C GLU A 443 20.87 12.39 -35.05
N VAL A 444 19.58 12.16 -35.30
CA VAL A 444 18.64 11.60 -34.33
C VAL A 444 19.11 10.20 -33.88
N GLU A 445 19.54 9.34 -34.80
CA GLU A 445 20.01 8.00 -34.40
C GLU A 445 21.31 8.06 -33.59
N ARG A 446 22.22 8.98 -33.92
CA ARG A 446 23.45 9.23 -33.15
C ARG A 446 23.13 9.71 -31.73
N LEU A 447 22.27 10.73 -31.59
CA LEU A 447 21.83 11.26 -30.30
C LEU A 447 21.11 10.18 -29.48
N ARG A 448 20.26 9.36 -30.10
CA ARG A 448 19.62 8.20 -29.44
C ARG A 448 20.65 7.19 -28.93
N GLN A 449 21.72 6.94 -29.68
CA GLN A 449 22.79 6.04 -29.25
C GLN A 449 23.56 6.62 -28.06
N ASP A 450 23.85 7.92 -28.07
CA ASP A 450 24.57 8.58 -26.98
C ASP A 450 23.72 8.67 -25.70
N VAL A 451 22.41 8.93 -25.82
CA VAL A 451 21.47 8.86 -24.69
C VAL A 451 21.43 7.44 -24.10
N ARG A 452 21.41 6.40 -24.94
CA ARG A 452 21.45 5.00 -24.46
C ARG A 452 22.74 4.70 -23.70
N ARG A 453 23.89 5.16 -24.20
CA ARG A 453 25.20 5.03 -23.52
C ARG A 453 25.23 5.77 -22.19
N ALA A 454 24.75 7.01 -22.14
CA ALA A 454 24.68 7.81 -20.92
C ALA A 454 23.79 7.15 -19.87
N ARG A 455 22.58 6.72 -20.25
CA ARG A 455 21.66 6.00 -19.34
C ARG A 455 22.29 4.72 -18.77
N SER A 456 22.98 3.94 -19.61
CA SER A 456 23.64 2.70 -19.20
C SER A 456 24.83 2.94 -18.26
N ALA A 457 25.53 4.07 -18.41
CA ALA A 457 26.59 4.47 -17.49
C ALA A 457 26.01 4.92 -16.13
N THR A 458 24.94 5.73 -16.15
CA THR A 458 24.25 6.17 -14.93
C THR A 458 23.66 5.01 -14.15
N GLU A 459 23.01 4.05 -14.81
CA GLU A 459 22.42 2.89 -14.14
C GLU A 459 23.50 2.01 -13.47
N ARG A 460 24.65 1.82 -14.13
CA ARG A 460 25.79 1.10 -13.52
C ARG A 460 26.34 1.82 -12.31
N ARG A 461 26.36 3.16 -12.33
CA ARG A 461 26.79 3.98 -11.18
C ARG A 461 25.81 3.84 -10.02
N ILE A 462 24.51 3.99 -10.26
CA ILE A 462 23.46 3.84 -9.24
C ILE A 462 23.52 2.45 -8.59
N ARG A 463 23.65 1.38 -9.38
CA ARG A 463 23.78 0.02 -8.83
C ARG A 463 25.01 -0.14 -7.95
N ARG A 464 26.15 0.42 -8.38
CA ARG A 464 27.40 0.38 -7.60
C ARG A 464 27.26 1.16 -6.29
N ASP A 465 26.68 2.35 -6.34
CA ASP A 465 26.50 3.21 -5.17
C ASP A 465 25.52 2.57 -4.17
N ALA A 466 24.46 1.92 -4.67
CA ALA A 466 23.54 1.15 -3.83
C ALA A 466 24.21 -0.09 -3.19
N GLU A 467 25.06 -0.81 -3.92
CA GLU A 467 25.83 -1.92 -3.37
C GLU A 467 26.82 -1.47 -2.30
N LEU A 468 27.50 -0.33 -2.52
CA LEU A 468 28.39 0.28 -1.54
C LEU A 468 27.63 0.70 -0.28
N ALA A 469 26.50 1.40 -0.41
CA ALA A 469 25.67 1.78 0.72
C ALA A 469 25.18 0.58 1.54
N ALA A 470 24.78 -0.51 0.87
CA ALA A 470 24.39 -1.74 1.55
C ALA A 470 25.57 -2.40 2.31
N LYS A 471 26.77 -2.40 1.71
CA LYS A 471 27.99 -2.90 2.36
C LYS A 471 28.40 -2.03 3.55
N ASP A 472 28.31 -0.72 3.43
CA ASP A 472 28.65 0.21 4.52
C ASP A 472 27.71 0.05 5.71
N ALA A 473 26.40 -0.07 5.45
CA ALA A 473 25.42 -0.37 6.51
C ALA A 473 25.70 -1.71 7.21
N ALA A 474 26.10 -2.74 6.45
CA ALA A 474 26.49 -4.03 7.02
C ALA A 474 27.77 -3.91 7.88
N ILE A 475 28.75 -3.13 7.44
CA ILE A 475 29.99 -2.86 8.19
C ILE A 475 29.67 -2.15 9.50
N GLU A 476 28.80 -1.13 9.49
CA GLU A 476 28.39 -0.43 10.71
C GLU A 476 27.68 -1.37 11.70
N SER A 477 26.74 -2.18 11.22
CA SER A 477 26.05 -3.18 12.05
C SER A 477 27.03 -4.17 12.69
N LEU A 478 27.96 -4.72 11.91
CA LEU A 478 28.98 -5.65 12.40
C LEU A 478 29.93 -4.99 13.41
N ARG A 479 30.30 -3.72 13.20
CA ARG A 479 31.12 -2.95 14.14
C ARG A 479 30.41 -2.76 15.47
N GLU A 480 29.11 -2.46 15.45
CA GLU A 480 28.33 -2.28 16.67
C GLU A 480 28.14 -3.60 17.42
N GLN A 481 27.87 -4.69 16.71
CA GLN A 481 27.85 -6.04 17.30
C GLN A 481 29.18 -6.40 17.95
N LEU A 482 30.31 -6.12 17.28
CA LEU A 482 31.65 -6.36 17.83
C LEU A 482 31.91 -5.54 19.10
N ARG A 483 31.46 -4.28 19.14
CA ARG A 483 31.55 -3.44 20.34
C ARG A 483 30.70 -4.02 21.48
N GLY A 484 29.48 -4.47 21.18
CA GLY A 484 28.59 -5.11 22.14
C GLY A 484 29.18 -6.39 22.73
N GLU A 485 29.72 -7.29 21.89
CA GLU A 485 30.39 -8.51 22.33
C GLU A 485 31.64 -8.22 23.18
N ARG A 486 32.46 -7.25 22.77
CA ARG A 486 33.63 -6.83 23.57
C ARG A 486 33.23 -6.29 24.95
N ARG A 487 32.13 -5.54 25.04
CA ARG A 487 31.60 -5.06 26.34
C ARG A 487 31.15 -6.24 27.21
N ARG A 488 30.40 -7.19 26.65
CA ARG A 488 29.95 -8.40 27.35
C ARG A 488 31.13 -9.24 27.85
N SER A 489 32.12 -9.48 27.00
CA SER A 489 33.34 -10.21 27.36
C SER A 489 34.07 -9.55 28.55
N ARG A 490 34.22 -8.23 28.54
CA ARG A 490 34.83 -7.48 29.68
C ARG A 490 34.03 -7.61 30.97
N GLN A 491 32.71 -7.57 30.90
CA GLN A 491 31.84 -7.72 32.08
C GLN A 491 31.94 -9.13 32.66
N LEU A 492 31.89 -10.16 31.80
CA LEU A 492 32.05 -11.55 32.21
C LEU A 492 33.41 -11.79 32.86
N LYS A 493 34.48 -11.23 32.31
CA LYS A 493 35.83 -11.33 32.89
C LYS A 493 35.90 -10.73 34.29
N LYS A 494 35.33 -9.53 34.50
CA LYS A 494 35.26 -8.90 35.84
C LYS A 494 34.43 -9.72 36.83
N ARG A 495 33.35 -10.37 36.38
CA ARG A 495 32.53 -11.25 37.22
C ARG A 495 33.33 -12.49 37.65
N LEU A 496 34.07 -13.10 36.72
CA LEU A 496 34.93 -14.24 37.00
C LEU A 496 36.01 -13.90 38.03
N GLU A 497 36.67 -12.74 37.89
CA GLU A 497 37.68 -12.26 38.85
C GLU A 497 37.10 -12.07 40.26
N ARG A 498 35.85 -11.63 40.38
CA ARG A 498 35.16 -11.50 41.68
C ARG A 498 34.84 -12.86 42.29
N MET A 499 34.32 -13.80 41.50
CA MET A 499 34.02 -15.16 41.97
C MET A 499 35.28 -15.89 42.45
N GLN A 500 36.40 -15.73 41.74
CA GLN A 500 37.68 -16.32 42.14
C GLN A 500 38.23 -15.76 43.47
N LYS A 501 37.93 -14.51 43.82
CA LYS A 501 38.32 -13.95 45.12
C LYS A 501 37.54 -14.58 46.28
N VAL A 502 36.26 -14.87 46.07
CA VAL A 502 35.40 -15.53 47.07
C VAL A 502 35.84 -16.98 47.27
N ALA A 503 36.10 -17.71 46.19
CA ALA A 503 36.59 -19.09 46.26
C ALA A 503 37.94 -19.23 46.98
N LYS A 504 38.81 -18.20 46.96
CA LYS A 504 40.06 -18.21 47.73
C LYS A 504 39.87 -18.07 49.24
N LEU A 505 38.75 -17.50 49.68
CA LEU A 505 38.39 -17.40 51.10
C LEU A 505 37.79 -18.72 51.64
N GLU A 506 37.22 -19.57 50.76
CA GLU A 506 36.68 -20.90 51.09
C GLU A 506 37.75 -21.93 51.51
N VAL A 507 39.05 -21.67 51.30
CA VAL A 507 40.15 -22.64 51.48
C VAL A 507 40.78 -22.59 52.89
N SER A 508 40.26 -21.78 53.82
CA SER A 508 40.68 -21.84 55.24
C SER A 508 39.77 -22.81 56.00
N ASP A 509 40.28 -24.01 56.29
CA ASP A 509 39.49 -25.14 56.85
C ASP A 509 38.75 -24.84 58.18
N ASP A 510 39.10 -23.79 58.90
CA ASP A 510 38.48 -23.46 60.20
C ASP A 510 37.38 -22.37 60.13
N HIS A 511 37.16 -21.73 58.97
CA HIS A 511 36.27 -20.58 58.84
C HIS A 511 35.23 -20.74 57.73
N THR A 512 33.96 -20.48 58.06
CA THR A 512 32.86 -20.43 57.09
C THR A 512 32.72 -19.01 56.53
N PRO A 513 32.73 -18.82 55.20
CA PRO A 513 32.57 -17.50 54.60
C PRO A 513 31.13 -16.99 54.77
N LEU A 514 31.02 -15.72 55.16
CA LEU A 514 29.78 -14.98 55.30
C LEU A 514 29.60 -14.05 54.10
N LYS A 515 28.42 -14.04 53.48
CA LYS A 515 28.07 -13.07 52.44
C LYS A 515 27.24 -11.95 53.06
N VAL A 516 27.68 -10.71 52.91
CA VAL A 516 27.00 -9.57 53.52
C VAL A 516 25.82 -9.14 52.66
N LEU A 517 24.64 -9.14 53.26
CA LEU A 517 23.40 -8.68 52.67
C LEU A 517 23.00 -7.35 53.36
N ASP A 518 23.13 -6.24 52.64
CA ASP A 518 22.97 -4.89 53.19
C ASP A 518 21.59 -4.66 53.87
N SER A 519 20.52 -5.30 53.38
CA SER A 519 19.18 -5.28 53.98
C SER A 519 18.34 -6.49 53.54
N LEU A 520 17.30 -6.85 54.31
CA LEU A 520 16.36 -7.92 53.96
C LEU A 520 15.30 -7.51 52.92
N THR A 521 15.71 -6.75 51.91
CA THR A 521 14.84 -6.29 50.80
C THR A 521 15.08 -7.11 49.54
N ARG A 522 14.07 -7.18 48.65
CA ARG A 522 14.18 -7.91 47.37
C ARG A 522 15.29 -7.33 46.48
N GLU A 523 15.51 -6.01 46.57
CA GLU A 523 16.56 -5.31 45.82
C GLU A 523 17.96 -5.68 46.31
N ALA A 524 18.19 -5.70 47.62
CA ALA A 524 19.47 -6.08 48.19
C ALA A 524 19.82 -7.56 47.91
N VAL A 525 18.84 -8.47 48.00
CA VAL A 525 19.05 -9.88 47.65
C VAL A 525 19.41 -10.03 46.17
N ARG A 526 18.74 -9.30 45.28
CA ARG A 526 19.07 -9.31 43.85
C ARG A 526 20.46 -8.74 43.56
N ALA A 527 20.83 -7.65 44.23
CA ALA A 527 22.15 -7.04 44.09
C ALA A 527 23.27 -8.00 44.55
N LEU A 528 23.04 -8.74 45.64
CA LEU A 528 23.96 -9.78 46.11
C LEU A 528 24.05 -10.95 45.13
N GLN A 529 22.90 -11.40 44.59
CA GLN A 529 22.82 -12.47 43.59
C GLN A 529 23.57 -12.12 42.28
N GLU A 530 23.43 -10.89 41.80
CA GLU A 530 24.10 -10.42 40.57
C GLU A 530 25.61 -10.19 40.78
N GLY A 531 26.01 -9.79 42.00
CA GLY A 531 27.39 -9.48 42.34
C GLY A 531 28.26 -10.69 42.66
N ILE A 532 27.86 -11.44 43.70
CA ILE A 532 28.63 -12.55 44.29
C ILE A 532 27.92 -13.89 44.04
N GLY A 533 26.59 -13.89 44.06
CA GLY A 533 25.76 -15.10 43.95
C GLY A 533 25.47 -15.72 45.32
N ILE A 534 24.24 -16.15 45.51
CA ILE A 534 23.73 -16.91 46.66
C ILE A 534 23.46 -18.34 46.17
N SER A 535 24.04 -19.29 46.86
CA SER A 535 23.98 -20.73 46.60
C SER A 535 23.51 -21.44 47.88
N GLY A 536 23.02 -22.67 47.71
CA GLY A 536 22.67 -23.52 48.86
C GLY A 536 23.89 -23.78 49.75
N GLY A 537 23.71 -23.68 51.07
CA GLY A 537 24.77 -23.85 52.07
C GLY A 537 25.46 -22.55 52.52
N ASP A 538 25.20 -21.42 51.86
CA ASP A 538 25.77 -20.12 52.26
C ASP A 538 25.22 -19.63 53.60
N VAL A 539 26.04 -18.91 54.36
CA VAL A 539 25.60 -18.15 55.54
C VAL A 539 25.60 -16.66 55.19
N LEU A 540 24.48 -15.97 55.40
CA LEU A 540 24.35 -14.56 55.07
C LEU A 540 24.39 -13.70 56.34
N TYR A 541 25.17 -12.62 56.31
CA TYR A 541 25.20 -11.63 57.38
C TYR A 541 24.36 -10.40 57.00
N VAL A 542 23.40 -10.03 57.85
CA VAL A 542 22.50 -8.89 57.65
C VAL A 542 22.77 -7.85 58.72
N PRO A 543 23.37 -6.69 58.39
CA PRO A 543 23.69 -5.66 59.39
C PRO A 543 22.44 -5.01 60.02
N LYS A 544 21.33 -4.89 59.26
CA LYS A 544 20.07 -4.27 59.72
C LYS A 544 18.87 -5.04 59.19
N THR A 545 17.91 -5.33 60.08
CA THR A 545 16.69 -6.09 59.75
C THR A 545 15.48 -5.25 59.37
N HIS A 546 15.63 -3.93 59.23
CA HIS A 546 14.50 -3.06 58.85
C HIS A 546 14.05 -3.28 57.39
N GLY A 547 12.74 -3.14 57.14
CA GLY A 547 12.17 -3.20 55.80
C GLY A 547 12.10 -4.61 55.19
N TRP A 548 12.04 -5.64 56.02
CA TRP A 548 11.99 -7.03 55.57
C TRP A 548 10.62 -7.41 55.00
N GLY A 549 10.62 -8.22 53.93
CA GLY A 549 9.39 -8.74 53.31
C GLY A 549 9.26 -10.25 53.50
N ARG A 550 8.05 -10.74 53.85
CA ARG A 550 7.76 -12.18 54.02
C ARG A 550 8.21 -13.03 52.81
N GLY A 551 8.02 -12.52 51.60
CA GLY A 551 8.45 -13.20 50.38
C GLY A 551 9.97 -13.35 50.28
N VAL A 552 10.75 -12.37 50.76
CA VAL A 552 12.22 -12.41 50.69
C VAL A 552 12.77 -13.51 51.60
N VAL A 553 12.22 -13.67 52.81
CA VAL A 553 12.64 -14.71 53.76
C VAL A 553 12.33 -16.11 53.22
N LYS A 554 11.15 -16.29 52.61
CA LYS A 554 10.79 -17.56 51.95
C LYS A 554 11.65 -17.85 50.72
N ASP A 555 11.96 -16.83 49.92
CA ASP A 555 12.82 -16.97 48.74
C ASP A 555 14.24 -17.39 49.15
N LEU A 556 14.78 -16.81 50.24
CA LEU A 556 16.08 -17.19 50.80
C LEU A 556 16.09 -18.61 51.38
N ALA A 557 15.04 -18.99 52.13
CA ALA A 557 14.88 -20.36 52.63
C ALA A 557 14.78 -21.38 51.48
N GLY A 558 13.98 -21.08 50.45
CA GLY A 558 13.83 -21.93 49.27
C GLY A 558 15.11 -22.05 48.41
N THR A 559 16.04 -21.10 48.53
CA THR A 559 17.36 -21.18 47.89
C THR A 559 18.31 -22.13 48.65
N GLY A 560 17.98 -22.52 49.89
CA GLY A 560 18.77 -23.44 50.71
C GLY A 560 19.90 -22.75 51.49
N VAL A 561 19.72 -21.49 51.86
CA VAL A 561 20.67 -20.74 52.71
C VAL A 561 20.77 -21.42 54.08
N ARG A 562 21.99 -21.62 54.59
CA ARG A 562 22.28 -22.37 55.83
C ARG A 562 21.86 -21.61 57.08
N ALA A 563 22.13 -20.30 57.15
CA ALA A 563 21.68 -19.45 58.26
C ALA A 563 21.70 -17.96 57.88
N LEU A 564 20.87 -17.17 58.55
CA LEU A 564 20.91 -15.70 58.56
C LEU A 564 21.49 -15.19 59.88
N VAL A 565 22.64 -14.56 59.83
CA VAL A 565 23.26 -13.88 60.97
C VAL A 565 22.79 -12.43 60.98
N VAL A 566 22.16 -11.99 62.06
CA VAL A 566 21.55 -10.67 62.20
C VAL A 566 22.42 -9.80 63.12
N GLY A 567 22.83 -8.63 62.60
CA GLY A 567 23.57 -7.59 63.32
C GLY A 567 22.76 -6.87 64.40
N GLU A 568 23.34 -5.83 65.01
CA GLU A 568 22.82 -5.14 66.21
C GLU A 568 21.32 -4.78 66.15
N GLY A 569 20.59 -5.21 67.18
CA GLY A 569 19.16 -4.97 67.38
C GLY A 569 18.36 -6.26 67.56
N SER A 570 17.39 -6.27 68.47
CA SER A 570 16.48 -7.41 68.61
C SER A 570 15.66 -7.56 67.33
N PRO A 571 15.70 -8.72 66.64
CA PRO A 571 14.93 -8.93 65.44
C PRO A 571 13.43 -8.80 65.73
N ASP A 572 12.69 -8.22 64.79
CA ASP A 572 11.23 -8.09 64.86
C ASP A 572 10.59 -9.46 65.19
N PRO A 573 9.71 -9.56 66.22
CA PRO A 573 9.03 -10.82 66.56
C PRO A 573 8.31 -11.47 65.37
N HIS A 574 7.82 -10.67 64.41
CA HIS A 574 7.18 -11.20 63.21
C HIS A 574 8.19 -11.80 62.22
N LEU A 575 9.42 -11.27 62.16
CA LEU A 575 10.52 -11.83 61.36
C LEU A 575 10.97 -13.18 61.93
N ILE A 576 11.15 -13.25 63.25
CA ILE A 576 11.51 -14.50 63.95
C ILE A 576 10.49 -15.58 63.60
N ARG A 577 9.20 -15.28 63.78
CA ARG A 577 8.12 -16.23 63.49
C ARG A 577 8.15 -16.74 62.05
N ILE A 578 8.34 -15.86 61.05
CA ILE A 578 8.36 -16.26 59.64
C ILE A 578 9.62 -17.06 59.27
N ALA A 579 10.76 -16.73 59.88
CA ALA A 579 11.98 -17.51 59.72
C ALA A 579 11.81 -18.92 60.29
N ARG A 580 11.20 -19.06 61.48
CA ARG A 580 10.84 -20.36 62.08
C ARG A 580 9.85 -21.15 61.21
N GLU A 581 8.79 -20.51 60.72
CA GLU A 581 7.80 -21.13 59.82
C GLU A 581 8.40 -21.59 58.48
N SER A 582 9.54 -21.03 58.08
CA SER A 582 10.24 -21.34 56.82
C SER A 582 11.48 -22.20 57.03
N ASP A 583 11.71 -22.73 58.23
CA ASP A 583 12.89 -23.52 58.63
C ASP A 583 14.23 -22.84 58.31
N LEU A 584 14.30 -21.50 58.47
CA LEU A 584 15.52 -20.72 58.22
C LEU A 584 16.16 -20.27 59.56
N PRO A 585 17.36 -20.78 59.91
CA PRO A 585 18.04 -20.37 61.13
C PRO A 585 18.33 -18.88 61.17
N LEU A 586 17.94 -18.22 62.25
CA LEU A 586 18.20 -16.81 62.50
C LEU A 586 19.06 -16.68 63.74
N LEU A 587 20.32 -16.31 63.54
CA LEU A 587 21.37 -16.29 64.56
C LEU A 587 21.74 -14.84 64.91
N PRO A 588 21.89 -14.48 66.20
CA PRO A 588 22.41 -13.17 66.56
C PRO A 588 23.90 -13.06 66.25
N ALA A 589 24.34 -11.90 65.77
CA ALA A 589 25.74 -11.64 65.43
C ALA A 589 26.69 -11.87 66.62
N ASP A 590 26.23 -11.56 67.84
CA ASP A 590 26.99 -11.74 69.09
C ASP A 590 27.33 -13.20 69.37
N ALA A 591 26.47 -14.14 68.94
CA ALA A 591 26.72 -15.58 69.11
C ALA A 591 27.70 -16.15 68.09
N VAL A 592 27.86 -15.50 66.94
CA VAL A 592 28.64 -16.03 65.80
C VAL A 592 30.05 -15.43 65.71
N GLY A 593 30.28 -14.23 66.25
CA GLY A 593 31.60 -13.59 66.28
C GLY A 593 32.18 -13.36 64.88
N ALA A 594 31.37 -12.80 63.97
CA ALA A 594 31.73 -12.60 62.57
C ALA A 594 32.74 -11.46 62.36
N ASP A 595 33.82 -11.74 61.61
CA ASP A 595 34.71 -10.70 61.07
C ASP A 595 34.27 -10.32 59.65
N ILE A 596 33.97 -9.04 59.42
CA ILE A 596 33.33 -8.57 58.19
C ILE A 596 34.22 -7.56 57.48
N GLN A 597 34.56 -7.85 56.23
CA GLN A 597 35.32 -6.95 55.35
C GLN A 597 34.52 -6.62 54.08
N GLY A 598 33.80 -5.50 54.12
CA GLY A 598 33.02 -5.00 52.98
C GLY A 598 31.80 -5.88 52.69
N ARG A 599 31.79 -6.58 51.54
CA ARG A 599 30.66 -7.41 51.07
C ARG A 599 30.79 -8.91 51.42
N THR A 600 31.86 -9.27 52.11
CA THR A 600 32.19 -10.64 52.52
C THR A 600 32.75 -10.62 53.93
N GLY A 601 32.56 -11.68 54.69
CA GLY A 601 33.15 -11.88 56.02
C GLY A 601 33.49 -13.35 56.24
N ALA A 602 33.95 -13.68 57.43
CA ALA A 602 34.22 -15.04 57.84
C ALA A 602 33.91 -15.20 59.33
N ALA A 603 33.45 -16.38 59.72
CA ALA A 603 33.28 -16.77 61.13
C ALA A 603 33.75 -18.21 61.33
N LEU A 604 34.11 -18.55 62.57
CA LEU A 604 34.56 -19.90 62.89
C LEU A 604 33.45 -20.92 62.65
N SER A 605 33.73 -21.94 61.86
CA SER A 605 32.73 -22.94 61.46
C SER A 605 32.07 -23.63 62.66
N ARG A 606 32.88 -23.96 63.69
CA ARG A 606 32.39 -24.58 64.94
C ARG A 606 31.35 -23.73 65.66
N ILE A 607 31.51 -22.40 65.69
CA ILE A 607 30.62 -21.49 66.41
C ILE A 607 29.29 -21.36 65.66
N ILE A 608 29.33 -21.31 64.33
CA ILE A 608 28.11 -21.33 63.51
C ILE A 608 27.33 -22.62 63.73
N ASP A 609 28.01 -23.76 63.77
CA ASP A 609 27.36 -25.07 63.96
C ASP A 609 26.73 -25.23 65.34
N GLU A 610 27.43 -24.78 66.40
CA GLU A 610 26.88 -24.73 67.76
C GLU A 610 25.64 -23.83 67.83
N ALA A 611 25.67 -22.64 67.23
CA ALA A 611 24.55 -21.70 67.21
C ALA A 611 23.34 -22.21 66.40
N ILE A 612 23.58 -22.94 65.30
CA ILE A 612 22.50 -23.59 64.53
C ILE A 612 21.87 -24.72 65.36
N ALA A 613 22.68 -25.54 66.03
CA ALA A 613 22.17 -26.64 66.86
C ALA A 613 21.28 -26.12 68.02
N GLU A 614 21.70 -25.04 68.69
CA GLU A 614 20.89 -24.38 69.73
C GLU A 614 19.57 -23.85 69.17
N TRP A 615 19.60 -23.25 67.97
CA TRP A 615 18.38 -22.79 67.31
C TRP A 615 17.44 -23.94 66.93
N GLU A 616 17.97 -25.08 66.48
CA GLU A 616 17.20 -26.29 66.15
C GLU A 616 16.50 -26.90 67.37
N GLU A 617 17.11 -26.84 68.56
CA GLU A 617 16.44 -27.24 69.81
C GLU A 617 15.22 -26.36 70.08
N GLY A 618 15.38 -25.03 69.97
CA GLY A 618 14.26 -24.09 70.07
C GLY A 618 13.19 -24.25 68.98
N GLN A 619 13.54 -24.78 67.80
CA GLN A 619 12.54 -25.12 66.77
C GLN A 619 11.69 -26.31 67.16
N LYS A 620 12.25 -27.33 67.82
CA LYS A 620 11.48 -28.50 68.25
C LYS A 620 10.39 -28.10 69.22
N GLU A 621 10.68 -27.16 70.13
CA GLU A 621 9.69 -26.60 71.05
C GLU A 621 8.61 -25.79 70.32
N PHE A 622 9.00 -24.91 69.40
CA PHE A 622 8.06 -24.12 68.60
C PHE A 622 7.12 -24.98 67.74
N ARG A 623 7.64 -26.07 67.16
CA ARG A 623 6.80 -27.04 66.42
C ARG A 623 5.80 -27.73 67.33
N ARG A 624 6.22 -28.15 68.54
CA ARG A 624 5.31 -28.75 69.54
C ARG A 624 4.19 -27.79 69.95
N GLU A 625 4.52 -26.51 70.16
CA GLU A 625 3.54 -25.48 70.51
C GLU A 625 2.56 -25.21 69.36
N LYS A 626 3.05 -25.12 68.11
CA LYS A 626 2.21 -24.97 66.91
C LYS A 626 1.30 -26.17 66.67
N ASP A 627 1.80 -27.39 66.90
CA ASP A 627 1.00 -28.60 66.79
C ASP A 627 -0.10 -28.64 67.85
N ALA A 628 0.19 -28.20 69.08
CA ALA A 628 -0.81 -28.06 70.15
C ALA A 628 -1.89 -27.02 69.80
N GLU A 629 -1.52 -25.83 69.32
CA GLU A 629 -2.46 -24.80 68.85
C GLU A 629 -3.34 -25.31 67.70
N ARG A 630 -2.76 -26.07 66.76
CA ARG A 630 -3.48 -26.65 65.63
C ARG A 630 -4.50 -27.70 66.08
N LEU A 631 -4.14 -28.54 67.05
CA LEU A 631 -5.05 -29.51 67.65
C LEU A 631 -6.20 -28.79 68.37
N GLU A 632 -5.92 -27.73 69.13
CA GLU A 632 -6.96 -26.96 69.81
C GLU A 632 -7.91 -26.24 68.83
N TYR A 633 -7.38 -25.71 67.71
CA TYR A 633 -8.19 -25.15 66.63
C TYR A 633 -9.10 -26.21 66.00
N LEU A 634 -8.59 -27.40 65.68
CA LEU A 634 -9.40 -28.52 65.16
C LEU A 634 -10.47 -28.95 66.16
N PHE A 635 -10.17 -28.96 67.46
CA PHE A 635 -11.16 -29.25 68.51
C PHE A 635 -12.26 -28.18 68.59
N LYS A 636 -11.91 -26.90 68.46
CA LYS A 636 -12.87 -25.78 68.42
C LYS A 636 -13.73 -25.80 67.15
N GLU A 637 -13.13 -26.09 66.01
CA GLU A 637 -13.81 -26.23 64.72
C GLU A 637 -14.81 -27.39 64.77
N TYR A 638 -14.37 -28.57 65.22
CA TYR A 638 -15.21 -29.74 65.43
C TYR A 638 -16.37 -29.47 66.41
N ARG A 639 -16.10 -28.75 67.51
CA ARG A 639 -17.15 -28.35 68.47
C ARG A 639 -18.16 -27.38 67.84
N SER A 640 -17.71 -26.45 67.01
CA SER A 640 -18.59 -25.51 66.30
C SER A 640 -19.44 -26.19 65.22
N GLU A 641 -18.90 -27.20 64.53
CA GLU A 641 -19.64 -27.99 63.55
C GLU A 641 -20.69 -28.87 64.24
N ARG A 642 -20.34 -29.49 65.37
CA ARG A 642 -21.31 -30.22 66.20
C ARG A 642 -22.43 -29.34 66.75
N GLU A 643 -22.14 -28.12 67.22
CA GLU A 643 -23.16 -27.17 67.65
C GLU A 643 -24.11 -26.76 66.50
N LYS A 644 -23.57 -26.60 65.28
CA LYS A 644 -24.36 -26.32 64.07
C LYS A 644 -25.21 -27.51 63.64
N GLU A 645 -24.73 -28.75 63.81
CA GLU A 645 -25.51 -29.96 63.56
C GLU A 645 -26.65 -30.13 64.57
N VAL A 646 -26.38 -29.92 65.87
CA VAL A 646 -27.40 -30.02 66.93
C VAL A 646 -28.48 -28.95 66.79
N ARG A 647 -28.15 -27.72 66.36
CA ARG A 647 -29.15 -26.67 66.05
C ARG A 647 -29.97 -26.92 64.79
N ARG A 648 -29.51 -27.79 63.88
CA ARG A 648 -30.26 -28.16 62.65
C ARG A 648 -31.20 -29.35 62.86
N GLY A 649 -31.03 -30.11 63.95
CA GLY A 649 -31.79 -31.33 64.24
C GLY A 649 -32.69 -31.26 65.47
N GLY A 650 -32.96 -30.08 66.01
CA GLY A 650 -33.84 -29.84 67.16
C GLY A 650 -35.07 -29.04 66.81
#